data_AF-A0A346XSZ2-F1
#
_entry.id   AF-A0A346XSZ2-F1
#
_cell.length_a   1.000
_cell.length_b   1.000
_cell.length_c   1.000
_cell.angle_alpha   90.00
_cell.angle_beta   90.00
_cell.angle_gamma   90.00
#
_symmetry.space_group_name_H-M   'P 1'
#
loop_
_entity.id
_entity.type
_entity.pdbx_description
1 polymer ?
#
loop_
_entity_poly.entity_id
_entity_poly.type
_entity_poly.pdbx_seq_one_letter_code
_entity_poly.pdbx_strand_id
1 'polypeptide(L)'
;MLALPVVLAMALLASLLAPTADAQDDPPLDGRFQQNGDAGGFLNIMPPGADGVLNTLEILAAQAGQLPEHYNDQTAMYETLVYEGGLPVDGDHGEPLLGVTDGDLERFFKDGSFGADGDVVEIDVSACGDDVIAFRDTAFGVPHIYSSDRTQAQCANGYATAEDRLFLMDLLRHIGYARMSEFLGASEANKAMDRGQLLVAGYDEDDYIAQEAALCDSSDPERRQICADGTAYIEGVNHYVAAVRTNPMLLPGEYPALQILPEDFVLRDILSIASLVGGIFGKGGGNEAANSMFMADLIDQHGDAEGRAIFDDLKAANDPDASLTIQDSFPYNNPTALDETTTALLEPGSFVPAFEGGIGGVGVPGTVQARSGWPTSDTVNLGVVDGPFGPIDLRTPLGMSNAILATADVTDSGVPIAVFGPQTGYYTPQLLVETDIHAPGLDARGTAFAGTNIYVQLGRGGDYAWSATSASGDLVDEWAIELCDPDGGEATIDSTGYVWDGTCAEIPVLTHTQVAKPTAGGIPDPPVVDSIVFTLELGRIPELNDAAIVGRALATDGTPVAIAEQRSTFKDELGSAIGFMRINDPDFMTDGVESFNRAFDGIDFTFNWFYIDGEDIAYRHTCLCPIRQDDTDPDLLTWGGRGHQWTGAFLQPAGQPQDVNPEEGFYANWNNKQAQDFRSQDDTWKHHSTDRREHLAVRMEAAMASGQALTRGDMVNIAEDAGTVDFNPQEIYGLALEIMGTEPPAVLGGDADLASSMRSILQDWVDVGGHRRDLDRDSIYDHAVAVSIGDAWVRPMIEAVLGDEVPLETWPEGVEDHPRGGIGSAYNSGRMRFLQKDFWQVLDMPMREERSRTYCGTGTRADCSEVLWQSLADAIDVLSTTYEGEEEPPCGFPEAYHFGSTTPTEWVYPADCDNIVQGAAGVVAAPSMRWVNRPTFHQVVESGTITGRIAGADRIATSAAASRHAFPDGAETVVLAAAGTFADAVAGTPLAAANDAPLLLTDSGQLSPASEREIVRLGATTAIVLGGTAAITETVVSRLEVIGVSASRVAGDSRYETALAIAEELEVTDRFVLANAGSFADALAAGPFAAADDRAILLTDTDALPDDVADALDGADVVIAGGSAAVSATVAQQVTDSGATVARADGATRYATAAALTARAVEAGASAATAYVVTGEAFPDALSAGAVAARTGGVLVLLQPDSLDNAPAARDLLVDDAERIWFVGGTTPLPSALRQALESLT
;
A
#
# COMPACT_ATOMS: atom_id res chain seq x y z
N MET A 1 16.16 8.72 55.69
CA MET A 1 17.36 9.12 56.47
C MET A 1 18.54 8.42 55.81
N LEU A 2 19.46 9.05 55.09
CA LEU A 2 20.26 10.25 55.37
C LEU A 2 20.39 11.18 54.14
N ALA A 3 20.64 12.45 54.43
CA ALA A 3 20.60 13.60 53.55
C ALA A 3 21.94 13.92 52.85
N LEU A 4 21.82 14.55 51.66
CA LEU A 4 22.60 15.61 50.99
C LEU A 4 23.91 16.14 51.66
N PRO A 5 24.92 16.61 50.86
CA PRO A 5 24.71 17.81 50.05
C PRO A 5 25.23 17.82 48.60
N VAL A 6 24.40 18.50 47.81
CA VAL A 6 24.59 19.17 46.51
C VAL A 6 25.78 20.17 46.54
N VAL A 7 26.20 20.59 45.34
CA VAL A 7 27.05 21.76 44.99
C VAL A 7 28.51 21.43 44.65
N LEU A 8 28.78 20.88 43.44
CA LEU A 8 29.88 21.31 42.52
C LEU A 8 29.96 20.43 41.23
N ALA A 9 28.89 20.31 40.43
CA ALA A 9 29.03 19.74 39.07
C ALA A 9 28.00 20.24 38.04
N MET A 10 27.05 21.09 38.42
CA MET A 10 26.06 21.71 37.51
C MET A 10 26.44 23.12 37.04
N ALA A 11 27.73 23.45 36.93
CA ALA A 11 28.18 24.77 36.49
C ALA A 11 29.37 24.76 35.51
N LEU A 12 29.67 23.61 34.90
CA LEU A 12 30.76 23.48 33.91
C LEU A 12 30.35 22.72 32.64
N LEU A 13 29.05 22.49 32.43
CA LEU A 13 28.47 21.96 31.18
C LEU A 13 27.60 22.99 30.43
N ALA A 14 27.63 24.27 30.84
CA ALA A 14 26.91 25.36 30.17
C ALA A 14 27.83 26.23 29.28
N SER A 15 28.99 25.71 28.86
CA SER A 15 29.91 26.45 27.99
C SER A 15 30.86 25.54 27.21
N LEU A 16 30.33 24.50 26.57
CA LEU A 16 30.90 24.00 25.34
C LEU A 16 29.96 24.49 24.25
N LEU A 17 30.35 25.65 23.71
CA LEU A 17 29.81 26.19 22.47
C LEU A 17 29.75 25.03 21.48
N ALA A 18 28.53 24.75 21.00
CA ALA A 18 28.37 24.13 19.70
C ALA A 18 29.37 24.84 18.75
N PRO A 19 30.10 24.11 17.89
CA PRO A 19 30.60 24.80 16.71
C PRO A 19 29.36 25.41 16.08
N THR A 20 29.27 26.74 16.08
CA THR A 20 28.53 27.41 15.03
C THR A 20 29.21 26.91 13.78
N ALA A 21 28.64 25.88 13.16
CA ALA A 21 28.87 25.63 11.76
C ALA A 21 28.73 27.01 11.12
N ASP A 22 29.80 27.50 10.50
CA ASP A 22 29.62 28.54 9.51
C ASP A 22 28.50 28.01 8.62
N ALA A 23 27.39 28.76 8.56
CA ALA A 23 26.39 28.53 7.55
C ALA A 23 27.12 28.68 6.21
N GLN A 24 27.63 27.57 5.68
CA GLN A 24 27.55 27.37 4.25
C GLN A 24 26.06 27.46 3.98
N ASP A 25 25.67 28.54 3.30
CA ASP A 25 24.40 28.56 2.58
C ASP A 25 24.48 27.39 1.58
N ASP A 26 24.18 26.19 2.03
CA ASP A 26 23.84 25.10 1.13
C ASP A 26 22.61 25.59 0.38
N PRO A 27 22.63 25.56 -0.97
CA PRO A 27 21.52 26.06 -1.74
C PRO A 27 20.27 25.32 -1.27
N PRO A 28 19.16 26.02 -1.01
CA PRO A 28 17.95 25.35 -0.60
C PRO A 28 17.66 24.25 -1.62
N LEU A 29 17.39 23.06 -1.10
CA LEU A 29 17.03 21.88 -1.88
C LEU A 29 15.72 22.08 -2.69
N ASP A 30 15.06 23.24 -2.49
CA ASP A 30 13.98 23.90 -3.24
C ASP A 30 13.81 23.41 -4.69
N GLY A 31 12.83 22.50 -4.85
CA GLY A 31 12.14 22.24 -6.11
C GLY A 31 12.82 21.28 -7.08
N ARG A 32 13.96 20.65 -6.73
CA ARG A 32 14.62 19.65 -7.61
C ARG A 32 13.85 18.32 -7.71
N PHE A 33 12.96 18.05 -6.77
CA PHE A 33 12.37 16.73 -6.53
C PHE A 33 10.98 16.55 -7.12
N GLN A 34 10.31 17.65 -7.47
CA GLN A 34 9.04 17.66 -8.24
C GLN A 34 9.26 17.51 -9.76
N GLN A 35 10.49 17.18 -10.19
CA GLN A 35 10.85 17.02 -11.61
C GLN A 35 10.30 15.75 -12.25
N ASN A 36 9.90 14.75 -11.46
CA ASN A 36 9.31 13.53 -12.00
C ASN A 36 7.84 13.71 -12.36
N GLY A 37 7.16 14.67 -11.71
CA GLY A 37 5.76 14.99 -11.94
C GLY A 37 4.84 13.80 -11.65
N ASP A 38 3.60 14.08 -11.28
CA ASP A 38 2.59 13.04 -11.13
C ASP A 38 1.20 13.61 -11.22
N ALA A 39 0.22 12.73 -11.33
CA ALA A 39 -1.20 13.04 -11.47
C ALA A 39 -1.80 13.84 -10.31
N GLY A 40 -1.10 13.99 -9.18
CA GLY A 40 -1.68 14.55 -7.96
C GLY A 40 -2.88 13.73 -7.48
N GLY A 41 -3.60 14.23 -6.48
CA GLY A 41 -4.82 13.59 -5.99
C GLY A 41 -4.61 12.27 -5.24
N PHE A 42 -3.37 11.93 -4.92
CA PHE A 42 -3.01 10.82 -4.04
C PHE A 42 -2.82 11.34 -2.62
N LEU A 43 -3.67 10.88 -1.70
CA LEU A 43 -3.52 11.14 -0.28
C LEU A 43 -3.26 9.83 0.44
N ASN A 44 -2.42 9.85 1.47
CA ASN A 44 -2.14 8.65 2.26
C ASN A 44 -1.93 8.96 3.75
N ILE A 45 -1.98 7.94 4.59
CA ILE A 45 -1.59 8.05 6.00
C ILE A 45 -1.18 6.69 6.56
N MET A 46 -0.24 6.70 7.51
CA MET A 46 0.11 5.55 8.35
C MET A 46 -0.03 5.88 9.84
N PRO A 47 -0.32 4.91 10.72
CA PRO A 47 -0.36 5.17 12.14
C PRO A 47 1.03 5.57 12.66
N PRO A 48 1.07 6.12 13.88
CA PRO A 48 2.28 6.49 14.60
C PRO A 48 3.36 5.41 14.62
N GLY A 49 4.62 5.84 14.77
CA GLY A 49 5.79 4.96 14.64
C GLY A 49 6.29 4.82 13.20
N ALA A 50 5.90 5.75 12.32
CA ALA A 50 6.34 5.80 10.93
C ALA A 50 7.83 6.13 10.79
N ASP A 51 8.44 6.82 11.75
CA ASP A 51 9.86 7.22 11.69
C ASP A 51 10.59 7.02 13.04
N GLY A 52 11.88 6.64 12.94
CA GLY A 52 12.85 6.62 14.04
C GLY A 52 12.95 5.35 14.89
N VAL A 53 14.20 4.99 15.19
CA VAL A 53 14.59 4.09 16.30
C VAL A 53 14.99 4.90 17.52
N LEU A 54 14.68 4.41 18.73
CA LEU A 54 15.08 5.08 19.97
C LEU A 54 16.47 4.60 20.42
N ASN A 55 17.45 5.51 20.50
CA ASN A 55 18.69 5.22 21.21
C ASN A 55 18.46 5.19 22.75
N THR A 56 19.49 4.82 23.51
CA THR A 56 19.38 4.68 24.98
C THR A 56 18.94 5.97 25.68
N LEU A 57 19.35 7.14 25.18
CA LEU A 57 19.00 8.42 25.79
C LEU A 57 17.55 8.82 25.47
N GLU A 58 17.12 8.55 24.24
CA GLU A 58 15.73 8.79 23.80
C GLU A 58 14.74 7.87 24.51
N ILE A 59 15.08 6.60 24.77
CA ILE A 59 14.23 5.72 25.59
C ILE A 59 13.98 6.34 26.97
N LEU A 60 15.02 6.87 27.61
CA LEU A 60 14.89 7.52 28.92
C LEU A 60 14.04 8.80 28.85
N ALA A 61 14.11 9.53 27.73
CA ALA A 61 13.28 10.71 27.49
C ALA A 61 11.81 10.33 27.21
N ALA A 62 11.58 9.29 26.41
CA ALA A 62 10.26 8.77 26.09
C ALA A 62 9.55 8.22 27.34
N GLN A 63 10.27 7.53 28.23
CA GLN A 63 9.76 7.14 29.55
C GLN A 63 9.37 8.34 30.44
N ALA A 64 9.90 9.53 30.16
CA ALA A 64 9.51 10.79 30.80
C ALA A 64 8.43 11.57 30.01
N GLY A 65 7.85 10.96 28.96
CA GLY A 65 6.80 11.55 28.11
C GLY A 65 7.31 12.40 26.94
N GLN A 66 8.60 12.35 26.62
CA GLN A 66 9.19 13.06 25.49
C GLN A 66 9.49 12.08 24.35
N LEU A 67 8.55 11.94 23.42
CA LEU A 67 8.74 11.14 22.21
C LEU A 67 9.63 11.90 21.21
N PRO A 68 10.40 11.20 20.36
CA PRO A 68 11.12 11.83 19.25
C PRO A 68 10.18 12.53 18.26
N GLU A 69 10.79 13.33 17.40
CA GLU A 69 10.11 13.89 16.23
C GLU A 69 9.55 12.77 15.35
N HIS A 70 8.42 13.03 14.69
CA HIS A 70 7.70 12.08 13.81
C HIS A 70 7.18 10.76 14.41
N TYR A 71 7.36 10.56 15.71
CA TYR A 71 6.92 9.33 16.36
C TYR A 71 5.40 9.23 16.54
N ASN A 72 4.70 10.37 16.68
CA ASN A 72 3.28 10.45 17.06
C ASN A 72 2.54 11.63 16.40
N ASP A 73 3.02 12.11 15.26
CA ASP A 73 2.46 13.26 14.55
C ASP A 73 1.20 12.92 13.72
N GLN A 74 1.03 11.66 13.32
CA GLN A 74 -0.13 11.18 12.55
C GLN A 74 -1.30 10.67 13.41
N THR A 75 -1.13 10.49 14.74
CA THR A 75 -2.18 9.95 15.63
C THR A 75 -3.46 10.77 15.60
N ALA A 76 -3.33 12.09 15.65
CA ALA A 76 -4.48 12.98 15.66
C ALA A 76 -5.25 12.92 14.33
N MET A 77 -4.55 12.79 13.20
CA MET A 77 -5.18 12.62 11.88
C MET A 77 -5.96 11.30 11.80
N TYR A 78 -5.46 10.25 12.48
CA TYR A 78 -6.16 8.98 12.65
C TYR A 78 -7.41 9.10 13.53
N GLU A 79 -7.23 9.59 14.76
CA GLU A 79 -8.26 9.60 15.79
C GLU A 79 -9.40 10.56 15.46
N THR A 80 -9.11 11.71 14.83
CA THR A 80 -10.10 12.78 14.71
C THR A 80 -11.06 12.64 13.53
N LEU A 81 -10.76 11.82 12.51
CA LEU A 81 -11.57 11.74 11.29
C LEU A 81 -13.05 11.44 11.56
N VAL A 82 -13.33 10.41 12.37
CA VAL A 82 -14.69 10.00 12.76
C VAL A 82 -15.41 11.03 13.66
N TYR A 83 -14.68 11.90 14.36
CA TYR A 83 -15.26 12.80 15.37
C TYR A 83 -15.30 14.28 14.96
N GLU A 84 -14.37 14.71 14.10
CA GLU A 84 -14.16 16.10 13.68
C GLU A 84 -14.41 16.31 12.18
N GLY A 85 -14.77 15.24 11.45
CA GLY A 85 -15.14 15.25 10.04
C GLY A 85 -16.37 16.10 9.70
N GLY A 86 -17.02 16.72 10.70
CA GLY A 86 -17.96 17.81 10.49
C GLY A 86 -19.39 17.48 10.90
N LEU A 87 -19.84 18.07 12.01
CA LEU A 87 -21.25 18.34 12.30
C LEU A 87 -21.42 19.76 12.86
N PRO A 88 -22.50 20.48 12.49
CA PRO A 88 -23.06 21.52 13.34
C PRO A 88 -23.75 20.86 14.54
N VAL A 89 -23.36 21.27 15.75
CA VAL A 89 -23.84 20.74 17.05
C VAL A 89 -25.30 21.13 17.39
N ASP A 90 -26.16 21.44 16.41
CA ASP A 90 -27.54 21.86 16.68
C ASP A 90 -28.51 21.44 15.56
N GLY A 91 -29.04 20.22 15.64
CA GLY A 91 -30.12 19.73 14.77
C GLY A 91 -30.89 18.58 15.41
N ASP A 92 -32.09 18.87 15.92
CA ASP A 92 -33.12 17.89 16.26
C ASP A 92 -33.49 17.14 14.95
N HIS A 93 -32.83 16.01 14.65
CA HIS A 93 -33.24 14.87 13.79
C HIS A 93 -31.97 14.05 13.50
N GLY A 94 -31.80 12.92 14.20
CA GLY A 94 -30.60 12.09 14.17
C GLY A 94 -30.30 11.47 12.81
N GLU A 95 -29.35 12.06 12.10
CA GLU A 95 -28.30 11.37 11.33
C GLU A 95 -27.10 12.32 11.20
N PRO A 96 -25.89 11.89 11.55
CA PRO A 96 -24.68 12.40 10.92
C PRO A 96 -24.00 11.29 10.12
N LEU A 97 -24.06 11.41 8.79
CA LEU A 97 -22.88 11.08 8.00
C LEU A 97 -21.77 12.03 8.43
N LEU A 98 -20.54 11.54 8.44
CA LEU A 98 -19.36 12.40 8.46
C LEU A 98 -19.52 13.46 7.36
N GLY A 99 -19.30 14.72 7.70
CA GLY A 99 -19.45 15.84 6.77
C GLY A 99 -18.16 16.18 6.03
N VAL A 100 -17.25 15.20 5.83
CA VAL A 100 -15.92 15.46 5.27
C VAL A 100 -16.09 15.88 3.82
N THR A 101 -15.54 17.04 3.49
CA THR A 101 -15.47 17.53 2.12
C THR A 101 -14.07 17.31 1.55
N ASP A 102 -13.89 17.39 0.24
CA ASP A 102 -12.56 17.30 -0.38
C ASP A 102 -11.57 18.30 0.21
N GLY A 103 -12.03 19.51 0.55
CA GLY A 103 -11.21 20.54 1.18
C GLY A 103 -10.81 20.25 2.63
N ASP A 104 -11.41 19.23 3.27
CA ASP A 104 -11.05 18.78 4.61
C ASP A 104 -10.03 17.62 4.59
N LEU A 105 -9.82 16.95 3.45
CA LEU A 105 -9.06 15.69 3.40
C LEU A 105 -7.61 15.81 3.91
N GLU A 106 -6.91 16.90 3.59
CA GLU A 106 -5.53 17.14 4.06
C GLU A 106 -5.43 17.36 5.59
N ARG A 107 -6.56 17.47 6.30
CA ARG A 107 -6.58 17.47 7.78
C ARG A 107 -6.43 16.06 8.35
N PHE A 108 -6.75 15.04 7.56
CA PHE A 108 -6.85 13.64 7.99
C PHE A 108 -5.96 12.69 7.20
N PHE A 109 -5.41 13.15 6.08
CA PHE A 109 -4.47 12.45 5.22
C PHE A 109 -3.31 13.37 4.83
N LYS A 110 -2.15 12.79 4.55
CA LYS A 110 -0.98 13.47 4.02
C LYS A 110 -1.09 13.56 2.51
N ASP A 111 -0.45 14.56 1.92
CA ASP A 111 -0.19 14.56 0.48
C ASP A 111 0.78 13.42 0.13
N GLY A 112 0.29 12.50 -0.68
CA GLY A 112 1.00 11.34 -1.22
C GLY A 112 1.70 11.63 -2.54
N SER A 113 1.87 12.91 -2.90
CA SER A 113 2.57 13.34 -4.12
C SER A 113 4.07 13.08 -4.13
N PHE A 114 4.70 12.88 -5.28
CA PHE A 114 6.15 12.70 -5.37
C PHE A 114 6.90 13.93 -4.88
N GLY A 115 7.99 13.69 -4.15
CA GLY A 115 8.78 14.71 -3.48
C GLY A 115 8.12 15.23 -2.20
N ALA A 116 8.76 16.25 -1.64
CA ALA A 116 8.30 16.92 -0.42
C ALA A 116 7.95 18.39 -0.71
N ASP A 117 6.88 18.85 -0.07
CA ASP A 117 6.55 20.27 0.03
C ASP A 117 7.15 20.86 1.31
N GLY A 118 7.87 21.97 1.20
CA GLY A 118 8.42 22.71 2.35
C GLY A 118 9.89 22.39 2.67
N ASP A 119 10.23 22.48 3.96
CA ASP A 119 11.60 22.27 4.43
C ASP A 119 11.92 20.77 4.45
N VAL A 120 13.16 20.43 4.10
CA VAL A 120 13.66 19.05 4.04
C VAL A 120 14.96 18.88 4.82
N VAL A 121 15.25 17.66 5.25
CA VAL A 121 16.50 17.29 5.94
C VAL A 121 17.24 16.24 5.12
N GLU A 122 18.49 16.54 4.72
CA GLU A 122 19.32 15.61 3.94
C GLU A 122 19.69 14.36 4.75
N ILE A 123 19.66 13.20 4.09
CA ILE A 123 20.15 11.91 4.60
C ILE A 123 21.57 11.70 4.05
N ASP A 124 22.56 11.49 4.93
CA ASP A 124 23.96 11.25 4.50
C ASP A 124 24.13 9.83 3.93
N VAL A 125 23.83 9.69 2.65
CA VAL A 125 23.99 8.45 1.86
C VAL A 125 25.25 8.45 1.01
N SER A 126 26.25 9.27 1.36
CA SER A 126 27.51 9.39 0.60
C SER A 126 28.29 8.07 0.46
N ALA A 127 28.01 7.09 1.32
CA ALA A 127 28.55 5.73 1.20
C ALA A 127 27.99 4.95 -0.01
N CYS A 128 26.77 5.27 -0.44
CA CYS A 128 26.09 4.62 -1.57
C CYS A 128 26.52 5.15 -2.94
N GLY A 129 27.09 6.35 -2.99
CA GLY A 129 27.65 6.94 -4.21
C GLY A 129 27.41 8.45 -4.31
N ASP A 130 28.02 9.06 -5.33
CA ASP A 130 27.99 10.53 -5.51
C ASP A 130 26.77 11.01 -6.35
N ASP A 131 26.00 10.10 -6.97
CA ASP A 131 24.88 10.43 -7.85
C ASP A 131 23.51 10.43 -7.13
N VAL A 132 23.45 9.80 -5.95
CA VAL A 132 22.22 9.69 -5.17
C VAL A 132 22.00 10.92 -4.28
N ILE A 133 20.75 11.36 -4.22
CA ILE A 133 20.27 12.40 -3.32
C ILE A 133 19.14 11.80 -2.50
N ALA A 134 19.26 11.87 -1.17
CA ALA A 134 18.25 11.38 -0.25
C ALA A 134 17.95 12.44 0.82
N PHE A 135 16.68 12.65 1.14
CA PHE A 135 16.24 13.60 2.16
C PHE A 135 14.90 13.16 2.77
N ARG A 136 14.55 13.72 3.92
CA ARG A 136 13.23 13.57 4.56
C ARG A 136 12.43 14.85 4.50
N ASP A 137 11.12 14.73 4.39
CA ASP A 137 10.23 15.86 4.65
C ASP A 137 10.22 16.18 6.15
N THR A 138 10.07 17.46 6.51
CA THR A 138 10.04 17.91 7.92
C THR A 138 8.66 17.81 8.58
N ALA A 139 7.64 17.35 7.86
CA ALA A 139 6.28 17.23 8.38
C ALA A 139 6.04 15.85 9.03
N PHE A 140 6.53 14.79 8.41
CA PHE A 140 6.26 13.39 8.73
C PHE A 140 7.49 12.47 8.64
N GLY A 141 8.64 12.97 8.16
CA GLY A 141 9.89 12.21 8.13
C GLY A 141 10.00 11.17 6.99
N VAL A 142 9.17 11.27 5.94
CA VAL A 142 9.19 10.30 4.82
C VAL A 142 10.48 10.45 4.01
N PRO A 143 11.25 9.37 3.77
CA PRO A 143 12.44 9.42 2.94
C PRO A 143 12.09 9.51 1.44
N HIS A 144 12.70 10.48 0.76
CA HIS A 144 12.65 10.69 -0.68
C HIS A 144 14.02 10.49 -1.30
N ILE A 145 14.13 9.60 -2.28
CA ILE A 145 15.39 9.10 -2.84
C ILE A 145 15.39 9.29 -4.36
N TYR A 146 16.39 10.01 -4.87
CA TYR A 146 16.56 10.28 -6.29
C TYR A 146 17.96 9.89 -6.73
N SER A 147 18.08 9.18 -7.85
CA SER A 147 19.37 8.82 -8.47
C SER A 147 19.20 8.57 -9.96
N SER A 148 20.22 8.84 -10.78
CA SER A 148 20.25 8.34 -12.16
C SER A 148 20.82 6.91 -12.25
N ASP A 149 21.26 6.35 -11.12
CA ASP A 149 21.76 4.99 -10.96
C ASP A 149 20.85 4.20 -10.00
N ARG A 150 20.19 3.17 -10.54
CA ARG A 150 19.28 2.27 -9.80
C ARG A 150 19.96 1.56 -8.62
N THR A 151 21.22 1.17 -8.76
CA THR A 151 21.98 0.51 -7.68
C THR A 151 22.24 1.48 -6.53
N GLN A 152 22.61 2.73 -6.81
CA GLN A 152 22.81 3.74 -5.77
C GLN A 152 21.49 4.11 -5.07
N ALA A 153 20.38 4.18 -5.81
CA ALA A 153 19.05 4.40 -5.23
C ALA A 153 18.66 3.29 -4.25
N GLN A 154 18.83 2.02 -4.65
CA GLN A 154 18.52 0.88 -3.78
C GLN A 154 19.42 0.84 -2.54
N CYS A 155 20.70 1.18 -2.68
CA CYS A 155 21.57 1.35 -1.51
C CYS A 155 21.06 2.45 -0.57
N ALA A 156 20.69 3.62 -1.08
CA ALA A 156 20.12 4.68 -0.23
C ALA A 156 18.80 4.25 0.44
N ASN A 157 17.96 3.50 -0.26
CA ASN A 157 16.72 2.93 0.28
C ASN A 157 16.99 1.98 1.46
N GLY A 158 17.96 1.08 1.31
CA GLY A 158 18.40 0.21 2.39
C GLY A 158 19.01 0.97 3.58
N TYR A 159 19.77 2.03 3.32
CA TYR A 159 20.32 2.89 4.37
C TYR A 159 19.22 3.58 5.17
N ALA A 160 18.30 4.28 4.49
CA ALA A 160 17.19 4.99 5.11
C ALA A 160 16.26 4.06 5.90
N THR A 161 15.99 2.86 5.35
CA THR A 161 15.18 1.87 6.07
C THR A 161 15.87 1.38 7.34
N ALA A 162 17.17 1.10 7.29
CA ALA A 162 17.92 0.69 8.47
C ALA A 162 17.99 1.83 9.51
N GLU A 163 18.07 3.08 9.07
CA GLU A 163 17.98 4.24 9.96
C GLU A 163 16.73 4.19 10.84
N ASP A 164 15.59 3.80 10.26
CA ASP A 164 14.31 3.87 10.96
C ASP A 164 13.85 2.54 11.57
N ARG A 165 14.39 1.41 11.10
CA ARG A 165 13.88 0.06 11.41
C ARG A 165 14.93 -0.98 11.75
N LEU A 166 16.21 -0.63 11.95
CA LEU A 166 17.28 -1.62 12.13
C LEU A 166 16.95 -2.76 13.11
N PHE A 167 16.48 -2.44 14.32
CA PHE A 167 16.14 -3.47 15.31
C PHE A 167 14.92 -4.29 14.90
N LEU A 168 13.90 -3.66 14.29
CA LEU A 168 12.73 -4.36 13.78
C LEU A 168 13.10 -5.32 12.65
N MET A 169 13.95 -4.89 11.71
CA MET A 169 14.47 -5.75 10.64
C MET A 169 15.25 -6.94 11.21
N ASP A 170 16.06 -6.72 12.26
CA ASP A 170 16.75 -7.78 12.99
C ASP A 170 15.75 -8.76 13.64
N LEU A 171 14.71 -8.25 14.29
CA LEU A 171 13.66 -9.06 14.89
C LEU A 171 12.97 -9.94 13.83
N LEU A 172 12.53 -9.33 12.72
CA LEU A 172 11.84 -10.02 11.64
C LEU A 172 12.73 -11.06 10.94
N ARG A 173 14.00 -10.78 10.65
CA ARG A 173 14.89 -11.79 10.03
C ARG A 173 15.12 -12.99 10.94
N HIS A 174 15.28 -12.78 12.25
CA HIS A 174 15.47 -13.88 13.19
C HIS A 174 14.20 -14.70 13.40
N ILE A 175 13.03 -14.06 13.39
CA ILE A 175 11.75 -14.78 13.33
C ILE A 175 11.70 -15.60 12.04
N GLY A 176 11.99 -15.01 10.88
CA GLY A 176 11.97 -15.67 9.57
C GLY A 176 12.89 -16.89 9.47
N TYR A 177 14.06 -16.84 10.10
CA TYR A 177 14.99 -17.97 10.23
C TYR A 177 14.58 -19.01 11.28
N ALA A 178 13.49 -18.79 12.03
CA ALA A 178 13.13 -19.55 13.22
C ALA A 178 14.25 -19.61 14.27
N ARG A 179 14.94 -18.48 14.48
CA ARG A 179 16.13 -18.32 15.33
C ARG A 179 16.00 -17.16 16.31
N MET A 180 14.79 -16.71 16.59
CA MET A 180 14.52 -15.60 17.50
C MET A 180 15.01 -15.89 18.92
N SER A 181 14.97 -17.15 19.37
CA SER A 181 15.50 -17.51 20.69
C SER A 181 17.02 -17.32 20.82
N GLU A 182 17.80 -17.39 19.73
CA GLU A 182 19.23 -17.07 19.74
C GLU A 182 19.45 -15.56 19.94
N PHE A 183 18.55 -14.74 19.41
CA PHE A 183 18.61 -13.28 19.41
C PHE A 183 18.10 -12.68 20.73
N LEU A 184 16.86 -12.99 21.12
CA LEU A 184 16.19 -12.42 22.29
C LEU A 184 16.36 -13.25 23.57
N GLY A 185 16.68 -14.55 23.46
CA GLY A 185 16.79 -15.49 24.57
C GLY A 185 15.75 -16.61 24.51
N ALA A 186 16.05 -17.74 25.17
CA ALA A 186 15.31 -19.00 25.06
C ALA A 186 14.10 -19.13 26.00
N SER A 187 13.27 -18.09 26.11
CA SER A 187 11.98 -18.21 26.79
C SER A 187 11.04 -19.16 26.03
N GLU A 188 10.01 -19.68 26.68
CA GLU A 188 9.06 -20.55 25.97
C GLU A 188 8.24 -19.78 24.92
N ALA A 189 7.92 -18.49 25.15
CA ALA A 189 7.29 -17.66 24.13
C ALA A 189 8.18 -17.56 22.88
N ASN A 190 9.49 -17.36 23.08
CA ASN A 190 10.42 -17.23 21.96
C ASN A 190 10.65 -18.54 21.21
N LYS A 191 10.77 -19.66 21.93
CA LYS A 191 10.86 -21.00 21.30
C LYS A 191 9.58 -21.38 20.57
N ALA A 192 8.43 -21.00 21.11
CA ALA A 192 7.15 -21.27 20.48
C ALA A 192 7.05 -20.53 19.14
N MET A 193 7.53 -19.27 19.07
CA MET A 193 7.65 -18.53 17.82
C MET A 193 8.55 -19.23 16.79
N ASP A 194 9.74 -19.68 17.22
CA ASP A 194 10.65 -20.44 16.35
C ASP A 194 10.00 -21.73 15.81
N ARG A 195 9.30 -22.48 16.67
CA ARG A 195 8.54 -23.68 16.27
C ARG A 195 7.47 -23.36 15.24
N GLY A 196 6.71 -22.28 15.43
CA GLY A 196 5.69 -21.84 14.50
C GLY A 196 6.28 -21.54 13.12
N GLN A 197 7.39 -20.77 13.07
CA GLN A 197 8.02 -20.47 11.80
C GLN A 197 8.57 -21.71 11.10
N LEU A 198 9.10 -22.70 11.83
CA LEU A 198 9.56 -23.95 11.22
C LEU A 198 8.43 -24.74 10.52
N LEU A 199 7.18 -24.62 10.96
CA LEU A 199 6.05 -25.26 10.27
C LEU A 199 5.73 -24.56 8.96
N VAL A 200 5.84 -23.22 8.91
CA VAL A 200 5.52 -22.42 7.72
C VAL A 200 6.69 -22.37 6.71
N ALA A 201 7.93 -22.30 7.21
CA ALA A 201 9.14 -22.12 6.44
C ALA A 201 10.30 -22.92 7.06
N GLY A 202 10.16 -24.25 7.06
CA GLY A 202 11.15 -25.22 7.57
C GLY A 202 12.42 -25.35 6.72
N TYR A 203 13.05 -24.22 6.42
CA TYR A 203 14.28 -24.13 5.62
C TYR A 203 15.53 -24.42 6.44
N ASP A 204 16.48 -25.12 5.83
CA ASP A 204 17.87 -25.12 6.28
C ASP A 204 18.73 -24.10 5.49
N GLU A 205 20.00 -23.94 5.89
CA GLU A 205 20.92 -23.00 5.21
C GLU A 205 21.10 -23.37 3.72
N ASP A 206 21.08 -24.65 3.37
CA ASP A 206 21.24 -25.09 1.98
C ASP A 206 19.98 -24.71 1.16
N ASP A 207 18.78 -24.80 1.74
CA ASP A 207 17.54 -24.30 1.13
C ASP A 207 17.61 -22.80 0.83
N TYR A 208 18.09 -21.97 1.77
CA TYR A 208 18.24 -20.53 1.52
C TYR A 208 19.32 -20.22 0.47
N ILE A 209 20.45 -20.93 0.48
CA ILE A 209 21.50 -20.80 -0.55
C ILE A 209 20.95 -21.19 -1.92
N ALA A 210 20.13 -22.24 -2.00
CA ALA A 210 19.53 -22.67 -3.25
C ALA A 210 18.55 -21.63 -3.82
N GLN A 211 17.74 -20.99 -2.96
CA GLN A 211 16.84 -19.90 -3.36
C GLN A 211 17.61 -18.66 -3.86
N GLU A 212 18.66 -18.26 -3.14
CA GLU A 212 19.54 -17.18 -3.57
C GLU A 212 20.17 -17.47 -4.94
N ALA A 213 20.68 -18.69 -5.15
CA ALA A 213 21.23 -19.10 -6.43
C ALA A 213 20.16 -19.16 -7.54
N ALA A 214 18.95 -19.62 -7.24
CA ALA A 214 17.83 -19.65 -8.19
C ALA A 214 17.42 -18.25 -8.66
N LEU A 215 17.64 -17.23 -7.83
CA LEU A 215 17.44 -15.82 -8.16
C LEU A 215 18.62 -15.26 -8.96
N CYS A 216 19.83 -15.33 -8.39
CA CYS A 216 21.02 -14.64 -8.89
C CYS A 216 21.67 -15.30 -10.13
N ASP A 217 21.60 -16.62 -10.25
CA ASP A 217 22.15 -17.39 -11.38
C ASP A 217 21.10 -17.68 -12.47
N SER A 218 19.90 -17.11 -12.34
CA SER A 218 18.79 -17.34 -13.27
C SER A 218 19.12 -16.90 -14.71
N SER A 219 18.60 -17.64 -15.69
CA SER A 219 18.60 -17.19 -17.08
C SER A 219 17.59 -16.06 -17.33
N ASP A 220 16.61 -15.90 -16.44
CA ASP A 220 15.64 -14.82 -16.47
C ASP A 220 16.30 -13.48 -16.06
N PRO A 221 16.30 -12.46 -16.94
CA PRO A 221 16.86 -11.16 -16.61
C PRO A 221 16.17 -10.46 -15.43
N GLU A 222 14.87 -10.66 -15.21
CA GLU A 222 14.13 -9.99 -14.13
C GLU A 222 14.54 -10.56 -12.77
N ARG A 223 14.67 -11.89 -12.65
CA ARG A 223 15.20 -12.53 -11.44
C ARG A 223 16.62 -12.05 -11.11
N ARG A 224 17.48 -11.88 -12.11
CA ARG A 224 18.81 -11.30 -11.91
C ARG A 224 18.77 -9.84 -11.48
N GLN A 225 17.81 -9.05 -11.98
CA GLN A 225 17.61 -7.67 -11.55
C GLN A 225 17.19 -7.59 -10.07
N ILE A 226 16.26 -8.44 -9.64
CA ILE A 226 15.84 -8.52 -8.22
C ILE A 226 17.03 -8.89 -7.32
N CYS A 227 17.87 -9.85 -7.73
CA CYS A 227 19.11 -10.15 -6.99
C CYS A 227 20.04 -8.92 -6.88
N ALA A 228 20.22 -8.18 -7.98
CA ALA A 228 21.06 -6.98 -8.00
C ALA A 228 20.51 -5.87 -7.08
N ASP A 229 19.20 -5.60 -7.16
CA ASP A 229 18.52 -4.60 -6.35
C ASP A 229 18.55 -4.98 -4.85
N GLY A 230 18.25 -6.24 -4.52
CA GLY A 230 18.36 -6.74 -3.16
C GLY A 230 19.78 -6.69 -2.60
N THR A 231 20.79 -6.97 -3.43
CA THR A 231 22.20 -6.85 -3.02
C THR A 231 22.57 -5.40 -2.69
N ALA A 232 22.15 -4.46 -3.54
CA ALA A 232 22.40 -3.03 -3.35
C ALA A 232 21.68 -2.50 -2.10
N TYR A 233 20.42 -2.89 -1.90
CA TYR A 233 19.66 -2.59 -0.69
C TYR A 233 20.38 -3.07 0.58
N ILE A 234 20.86 -4.32 0.60
CA ILE A 234 21.63 -4.86 1.73
C ILE A 234 22.96 -4.13 1.94
N GLU A 235 23.63 -3.67 0.88
CA GLU A 235 24.83 -2.82 1.02
C GLU A 235 24.52 -1.51 1.77
N GLY A 236 23.39 -0.87 1.44
CA GLY A 236 22.86 0.29 2.17
C GLY A 236 22.60 0.04 3.65
N VAL A 237 21.87 -1.04 3.95
CA VAL A 237 21.63 -1.49 5.34
C VAL A 237 22.97 -1.66 6.08
N ASN A 238 23.95 -2.28 5.43
CA ASN A 238 25.26 -2.54 6.02
C ASN A 238 26.13 -1.28 6.20
N HIS A 239 25.95 -0.25 5.37
CA HIS A 239 26.57 1.05 5.62
C HIS A 239 26.05 1.68 6.91
N TYR A 240 24.74 1.62 7.16
CA TYR A 240 24.17 2.08 8.42
C TYR A 240 24.65 1.21 9.60
N VAL A 241 24.66 -0.13 9.47
CA VAL A 241 25.20 -1.05 10.49
C VAL A 241 26.66 -0.74 10.83
N ALA A 242 27.49 -0.40 9.84
CA ALA A 242 28.87 0.02 10.08
C ALA A 242 28.94 1.34 10.88
N ALA A 243 28.05 2.29 10.60
CA ALA A 243 27.96 3.56 11.33
C ALA A 243 27.53 3.34 12.79
N VAL A 244 26.45 2.59 13.06
CA VAL A 244 25.92 2.38 14.42
C VAL A 244 26.91 1.66 15.35
N ARG A 245 27.74 0.75 14.82
CA ARG A 245 28.79 0.07 15.59
C ARG A 245 29.88 1.02 16.10
N THR A 246 30.03 2.20 15.50
CA THR A 246 31.04 3.19 15.87
C THR A 246 30.46 4.44 16.53
N ASN A 247 29.15 4.69 16.37
CA ASN A 247 28.45 5.83 16.94
C ASN A 247 27.27 5.38 17.83
N PRO A 248 27.42 5.42 19.17
CA PRO A 248 26.36 5.03 20.10
C PRO A 248 25.08 5.87 20.01
N MET A 249 25.10 7.04 19.37
CA MET A 249 23.90 7.87 19.18
C MET A 249 22.97 7.31 18.10
N LEU A 250 23.49 6.52 17.16
CA LEU A 250 22.70 5.87 16.10
C LEU A 250 22.28 4.44 16.47
N LEU A 251 22.78 3.90 17.59
CA LEU A 251 22.54 2.52 18.00
C LEU A 251 21.18 2.42 18.73
N PRO A 252 20.22 1.61 18.22
CA PRO A 252 18.96 1.35 18.93
C PRO A 252 19.21 0.80 20.33
N GLY A 253 18.42 1.27 21.31
CA GLY A 253 18.66 0.99 22.72
C GLY A 253 18.41 -0.46 23.15
N GLU A 254 17.74 -1.25 22.31
CA GLU A 254 17.55 -2.69 22.45
C GLU A 254 18.88 -3.46 22.40
N TYR A 255 19.81 -3.07 21.52
CA TYR A 255 21.11 -3.74 21.40
C TYR A 255 21.97 -3.64 22.67
N PRO A 256 22.17 -2.45 23.30
CA PRO A 256 22.79 -2.34 24.61
C PRO A 256 22.10 -3.17 25.70
N ALA A 257 20.77 -3.26 25.70
CA ALA A 257 20.02 -4.03 26.69
C ALA A 257 20.24 -5.55 26.53
N LEU A 258 20.34 -6.02 25.28
CA LEU A 258 20.69 -7.40 24.93
C LEU A 258 22.20 -7.69 25.04
N GLN A 259 23.05 -6.67 25.23
CA GLN A 259 24.52 -6.76 25.25
C GLN A 259 25.12 -7.34 23.96
N ILE A 260 24.53 -6.99 22.83
CA ILE A 260 24.97 -7.38 21.49
C ILE A 260 25.16 -6.13 20.62
N LEU A 261 25.74 -6.31 19.45
CA LEU A 261 25.79 -5.31 18.38
C LEU A 261 25.10 -5.92 17.14
N PRO A 262 24.48 -5.09 16.28
CA PRO A 262 23.88 -5.59 15.04
C PRO A 262 24.93 -6.28 14.18
N GLU A 263 24.56 -7.41 13.57
CA GLU A 263 25.38 -8.16 12.60
C GLU A 263 25.11 -7.68 11.17
N ASP A 264 26.05 -7.90 10.26
CA ASP A 264 25.85 -7.53 8.85
C ASP A 264 24.68 -8.33 8.28
N PHE A 265 23.92 -7.70 7.39
CA PHE A 265 22.85 -8.35 6.66
C PHE A 265 23.39 -8.99 5.37
N VAL A 266 22.70 -10.03 4.90
CA VAL A 266 22.94 -10.71 3.62
C VAL A 266 21.65 -10.80 2.82
N LEU A 267 21.73 -11.10 1.51
CA LEU A 267 20.56 -11.21 0.64
C LEU A 267 19.53 -12.23 1.16
N ARG A 268 19.98 -13.30 1.82
CA ARG A 268 19.10 -14.32 2.44
C ARG A 268 18.25 -13.79 3.59
N ASP A 269 18.61 -12.66 4.20
CA ASP A 269 17.79 -12.01 5.22
C ASP A 269 16.50 -11.41 4.60
N ILE A 270 16.54 -10.99 3.33
CA ILE A 270 15.33 -10.60 2.60
C ILE A 270 14.44 -11.83 2.39
N LEU A 271 15.02 -12.97 2.00
CA LEU A 271 14.30 -14.24 1.82
C LEU A 271 13.62 -14.71 3.11
N SER A 272 14.30 -14.60 4.26
CA SER A 272 13.73 -15.02 5.55
C SER A 272 12.61 -14.10 6.02
N ILE A 273 12.72 -12.79 5.79
CA ILE A 273 11.62 -11.85 6.09
C ILE A 273 10.46 -12.08 5.11
N ALA A 274 10.73 -12.31 3.83
CA ALA A 274 9.71 -12.59 2.83
C ALA A 274 8.91 -13.87 3.14
N SER A 275 9.56 -14.93 3.63
CA SER A 275 8.87 -16.17 4.04
C SER A 275 7.93 -15.96 5.23
N LEU A 276 8.32 -15.08 6.16
CA LEU A 276 7.47 -14.67 7.28
C LEU A 276 6.25 -13.87 6.80
N VAL A 277 6.48 -12.82 6.00
CA VAL A 277 5.39 -11.97 5.49
C VAL A 277 4.42 -12.77 4.61
N GLY A 278 4.96 -13.56 3.66
CA GLY A 278 4.17 -14.43 2.79
C GLY A 278 3.41 -15.50 3.57
N GLY A 279 4.03 -16.05 4.62
CA GLY A 279 3.42 -17.02 5.52
C GLY A 279 2.30 -16.48 6.42
N ILE A 280 2.19 -15.15 6.57
CA ILE A 280 1.13 -14.48 7.35
C ILE A 280 0.03 -13.95 6.43
N PHE A 281 0.40 -13.17 5.40
CA PHE A 281 -0.56 -12.40 4.61
C PHE A 281 -0.84 -12.99 3.22
N GLY A 282 0.10 -13.79 2.69
CA GLY A 282 0.12 -14.24 1.30
C GLY A 282 -0.22 -15.73 1.09
N LYS A 283 -0.83 -16.38 2.08
CA LYS A 283 -1.25 -17.80 2.03
C LYS A 283 -2.75 -17.99 2.29
N GLY A 284 -3.27 -19.16 1.93
CA GLY A 284 -4.58 -19.68 2.29
C GLY A 284 -4.60 -21.20 2.14
N GLY A 285 -5.40 -21.89 2.96
CA GLY A 285 -5.52 -23.35 3.05
C GLY A 285 -4.73 -23.98 4.21
N GLY A 286 -4.83 -25.31 4.34
CA GLY A 286 -4.04 -26.14 5.27
C GLY A 286 -4.75 -26.61 6.54
N ASN A 287 -6.07 -26.49 6.64
CA ASN A 287 -6.85 -26.86 7.82
C ASN A 287 -7.60 -28.20 7.66
N GLU A 288 -7.23 -29.01 6.67
CA GLU A 288 -7.97 -30.21 6.30
C GLU A 288 -7.95 -31.28 7.39
N ALA A 289 -6.90 -31.39 8.21
CA ALA A 289 -6.88 -32.29 9.36
C ALA A 289 -7.91 -31.89 10.42
N ALA A 290 -8.05 -30.58 10.70
CA ALA A 290 -9.06 -30.07 11.63
C ALA A 290 -10.47 -30.31 11.08
N ASN A 291 -10.67 -30.02 9.79
CA ASN A 291 -11.94 -30.26 9.09
C ASN A 291 -12.30 -31.75 9.10
N SER A 292 -11.31 -32.64 8.92
CA SER A 292 -11.49 -34.10 8.92
C SER A 292 -11.91 -34.63 10.28
N MET A 293 -11.35 -34.11 11.36
CA MET A 293 -11.75 -34.47 12.72
C MET A 293 -13.15 -33.90 13.06
N PHE A 294 -13.49 -32.69 12.62
CA PHE A 294 -14.83 -32.10 12.80
C PHE A 294 -15.90 -32.87 12.02
N MET A 295 -15.59 -33.26 10.78
CA MET A 295 -16.41 -34.17 9.99
C MET A 295 -16.62 -35.51 10.71
N ALA A 296 -15.56 -36.10 11.31
CA ALA A 296 -15.69 -37.33 12.08
C ALA A 296 -16.64 -37.19 13.27
N ASP A 297 -16.58 -36.08 14.02
CA ASP A 297 -17.52 -35.81 15.13
C ASP A 297 -18.97 -35.69 14.64
N LEU A 298 -19.20 -34.99 13.52
CA LEU A 298 -20.53 -34.87 12.91
C LEU A 298 -21.08 -36.24 12.47
N ILE A 299 -20.23 -37.07 11.87
CA ILE A 299 -20.59 -38.44 11.46
C ILE A 299 -20.89 -39.31 12.69
N ASP A 300 -20.13 -39.18 13.77
CA ASP A 300 -20.36 -39.92 15.02
C ASP A 300 -21.68 -39.50 15.70
N GLN A 301 -22.02 -38.21 15.66
CA GLN A 301 -23.25 -37.67 16.25
C GLN A 301 -24.50 -37.99 15.42
N HIS A 302 -24.44 -37.84 14.10
CA HIS A 302 -25.62 -37.86 13.22
C HIS A 302 -25.67 -39.01 12.21
N GLY A 303 -24.57 -39.73 12.04
CA GLY A 303 -24.36 -40.69 10.97
C GLY A 303 -23.86 -40.04 9.68
N ASP A 304 -23.20 -40.84 8.85
CA ASP A 304 -22.42 -40.37 7.68
C ASP A 304 -23.14 -39.37 6.75
N ALA A 305 -24.30 -39.74 6.20
CA ALA A 305 -25.01 -38.89 5.25
C ALA A 305 -25.47 -37.55 5.85
N GLU A 306 -25.85 -37.54 7.13
CA GLU A 306 -26.35 -36.34 7.80
C GLU A 306 -25.20 -35.47 8.32
N GLY A 307 -24.15 -36.08 8.86
CA GLY A 307 -22.96 -35.36 9.29
C GLY A 307 -22.29 -34.61 8.13
N ARG A 308 -22.21 -35.24 6.96
CA ARG A 308 -21.72 -34.59 5.73
C ARG A 308 -22.61 -33.44 5.28
N ALA A 309 -23.94 -33.62 5.30
CA ALA A 309 -24.87 -32.55 4.94
C ALA A 309 -24.76 -31.34 5.88
N ILE A 310 -24.57 -31.57 7.19
CA ILE A 310 -24.31 -30.49 8.16
C ILE A 310 -22.97 -29.82 7.87
N PHE A 311 -21.91 -30.59 7.59
CA PHE A 311 -20.61 -30.04 7.23
C PHE A 311 -20.71 -29.15 5.98
N ASP A 312 -21.39 -29.60 4.93
CA ASP A 312 -21.55 -28.85 3.68
C ASP A 312 -22.38 -27.56 3.88
N ASP A 313 -23.46 -27.62 4.68
CA ASP A 313 -24.28 -26.45 5.05
C ASP A 313 -23.46 -25.38 5.78
N LEU A 314 -22.55 -25.82 6.66
CA LEU A 314 -21.68 -24.93 7.43
C LEU A 314 -20.50 -24.44 6.59
N LYS A 315 -19.82 -25.30 5.84
CA LYS A 315 -18.64 -24.91 5.04
C LYS A 315 -19.02 -23.95 3.93
N ALA A 316 -20.16 -24.20 3.28
CA ALA A 316 -20.72 -23.44 2.16
C ALA A 316 -19.64 -22.96 1.16
N ALA A 317 -18.69 -23.83 0.84
CA ALA A 317 -17.43 -23.45 0.20
C ALA A 317 -17.63 -22.70 -1.13
N ASN A 318 -18.71 -23.01 -1.86
CA ASN A 318 -19.13 -22.28 -3.05
C ASN A 318 -20.57 -21.77 -2.96
N ASP A 319 -20.94 -21.15 -1.83
CA ASP A 319 -22.26 -20.55 -1.63
C ASP A 319 -22.62 -19.62 -2.81
N PRO A 320 -23.72 -19.88 -3.55
CA PRO A 320 -24.15 -19.02 -4.64
C PRO A 320 -24.68 -17.67 -4.15
N ASP A 321 -25.13 -17.56 -2.90
CA ASP A 321 -25.59 -16.31 -2.30
C ASP A 321 -24.44 -15.49 -1.69
N ALA A 322 -23.19 -15.95 -1.77
CA ALA A 322 -22.05 -15.30 -1.12
C ALA A 322 -21.90 -13.81 -1.51
N SER A 323 -21.43 -13.01 -0.56
CA SER A 323 -20.99 -11.64 -0.83
C SER A 323 -19.69 -11.65 -1.66
N LEU A 324 -19.77 -11.18 -2.92
CA LEU A 324 -18.68 -11.23 -3.89
C LEU A 324 -18.03 -9.86 -4.11
N THR A 325 -16.76 -9.88 -4.51
CA THR A 325 -16.06 -8.69 -5.01
C THR A 325 -16.47 -8.38 -6.45
N ILE A 326 -16.55 -9.42 -7.29
CA ILE A 326 -16.99 -9.36 -8.68
C ILE A 326 -18.09 -10.41 -8.93
N GLN A 327 -19.03 -10.12 -9.83
CA GLN A 327 -20.18 -11.01 -10.08
C GLN A 327 -19.88 -12.16 -11.05
N ASP A 328 -18.80 -12.04 -11.83
CA ASP A 328 -18.41 -13.04 -12.82
C ASP A 328 -18.05 -14.39 -12.18
N SER A 329 -18.17 -15.46 -12.97
CA SER A 329 -17.84 -16.82 -12.55
C SER A 329 -16.43 -17.23 -12.97
N PHE A 330 -15.65 -17.70 -12.01
CA PHE A 330 -14.28 -18.19 -12.17
C PHE A 330 -14.12 -19.57 -11.49
N PRO A 331 -14.45 -20.67 -12.20
CA PRO A 331 -14.41 -22.01 -11.62
C PRO A 331 -13.01 -22.43 -11.16
N TYR A 332 -12.86 -22.68 -9.86
CA TYR A 332 -11.65 -23.24 -9.26
C TYR A 332 -12.02 -24.15 -8.07
N ASN A 333 -11.34 -25.29 -7.94
CA ASN A 333 -11.56 -26.27 -6.88
C ASN A 333 -13.01 -26.81 -6.73
N ASN A 334 -13.79 -26.91 -7.82
CA ASN A 334 -15.16 -27.45 -7.75
C ASN A 334 -15.23 -28.90 -8.27
N PRO A 335 -14.92 -29.92 -7.46
CA PRO A 335 -15.01 -31.31 -7.89
C PRO A 335 -16.45 -31.68 -8.26
N THR A 336 -16.61 -32.47 -9.32
CA THR A 336 -17.95 -32.86 -9.82
C THR A 336 -18.50 -34.13 -9.17
N ALA A 337 -17.62 -34.96 -8.61
CA ALA A 337 -17.95 -36.15 -7.85
C ALA A 337 -16.75 -36.53 -6.97
N LEU A 338 -16.95 -36.63 -5.65
CA LEU A 338 -15.91 -36.99 -4.70
C LEU A 338 -15.72 -38.52 -4.65
N ASP A 339 -14.47 -38.98 -4.63
CA ASP A 339 -14.10 -40.35 -4.24
C ASP A 339 -13.68 -40.35 -2.77
N GLU A 340 -14.62 -40.69 -1.89
CA GLU A 340 -14.40 -40.77 -0.44
C GLU A 340 -13.25 -41.72 -0.02
N THR A 341 -12.79 -42.61 -0.90
CA THR A 341 -11.64 -43.49 -0.60
C THR A 341 -10.30 -42.76 -0.66
N THR A 342 -10.27 -41.56 -1.21
CA THR A 342 -9.09 -40.68 -1.25
C THR A 342 -8.97 -39.83 0.02
N THR A 343 -10.07 -39.64 0.75
CA THR A 343 -10.15 -38.89 2.00
C THR A 343 -9.70 -39.72 3.21
N ALA A 344 -9.00 -39.08 4.14
CA ALA A 344 -8.54 -39.64 5.40
C ALA A 344 -9.20 -38.90 6.58
N LEU A 345 -10.25 -39.50 7.16
CA LEU A 345 -10.82 -38.96 8.40
C LEU A 345 -9.95 -39.35 9.60
N LEU A 346 -9.73 -38.39 10.50
CA LEU A 346 -8.92 -38.57 11.70
C LEU A 346 -9.81 -38.85 12.92
N GLU A 347 -9.33 -39.71 13.82
CA GLU A 347 -10.00 -40.01 15.09
C GLU A 347 -9.97 -38.76 15.99
N PRO A 348 -11.13 -38.23 16.43
CA PRO A 348 -11.20 -37.07 17.31
C PRO A 348 -10.37 -37.26 18.58
N GLY A 349 -9.55 -36.25 18.91
CA GLY A 349 -8.64 -36.27 20.07
C GLY A 349 -7.38 -37.14 19.93
N SER A 350 -7.13 -37.76 18.77
CA SER A 350 -5.90 -38.54 18.53
C SER A 350 -4.71 -37.72 18.04
N PHE A 351 -4.93 -36.46 17.65
CA PHE A 351 -3.90 -35.59 17.10
C PHE A 351 -2.83 -35.22 18.14
N VAL A 352 -1.58 -35.30 17.72
CA VAL A 352 -0.39 -34.89 18.47
C VAL A 352 0.40 -33.93 17.60
N PRO A 353 0.60 -32.66 18.02
CA PRO A 353 1.37 -31.69 17.24
C PRO A 353 2.84 -32.08 17.13
N ALA A 354 3.52 -31.59 16.09
CA ALA A 354 4.93 -31.88 15.84
C ALA A 354 5.88 -31.40 16.96
N PHE A 355 5.50 -30.35 17.69
CA PHE A 355 6.29 -29.83 18.81
C PHE A 355 5.55 -29.91 20.14
N GLU A 356 6.22 -30.44 21.16
CA GLU A 356 5.75 -30.38 22.55
C GLU A 356 5.87 -28.95 23.11
N GLY A 357 4.81 -28.45 23.76
CA GLY A 357 4.80 -27.12 24.42
C GLY A 357 4.18 -25.99 23.60
N GLY A 358 3.54 -26.29 22.47
CA GLY A 358 2.80 -25.32 21.65
C GLY A 358 3.65 -24.57 20.62
N ILE A 359 2.96 -24.02 19.62
CA ILE A 359 3.44 -23.03 18.65
C ILE A 359 3.10 -21.63 19.18
N GLY A 360 3.96 -20.64 18.93
CA GLY A 360 3.84 -19.30 19.51
C GLY A 360 2.56 -18.62 19.07
N GLY A 361 1.91 -17.91 20.00
CA GLY A 361 0.64 -17.25 19.78
C GLY A 361 -0.19 -17.31 21.07
N VAL A 362 -0.24 -16.19 21.80
CA VAL A 362 -1.31 -16.03 22.79
C VAL A 362 -2.57 -15.88 21.95
N GLY A 363 -3.32 -16.97 21.79
CA GLY A 363 -4.65 -16.91 21.19
C GLY A 363 -5.40 -15.75 21.84
N VAL A 364 -6.01 -14.90 21.01
CA VAL A 364 -6.89 -13.84 21.51
C VAL A 364 -7.85 -14.49 22.51
N PRO A 365 -7.90 -14.02 23.76
CA PRO A 365 -8.72 -14.68 24.78
C PRO A 365 -10.18 -14.73 24.32
N GLY A 366 -10.67 -15.93 23.96
CA GLY A 366 -12.05 -16.13 23.48
C GLY A 366 -12.20 -17.03 22.24
N THR A 367 -11.15 -17.33 21.48
CA THR A 367 -11.24 -18.29 20.37
C THR A 367 -11.14 -19.73 20.89
N VAL A 368 -12.01 -20.60 20.39
CA VAL A 368 -12.07 -22.04 20.75
C VAL A 368 -10.75 -22.76 20.37
N GLN A 369 -10.02 -22.23 19.39
CA GLN A 369 -8.72 -22.71 18.88
C GLN A 369 -7.62 -22.88 19.95
N ALA A 370 -7.55 -22.02 20.97
CA ALA A 370 -6.54 -22.13 22.01
C ALA A 370 -6.85 -23.19 23.10
N ARG A 371 -8.09 -23.71 23.14
CA ARG A 371 -8.56 -24.63 24.20
C ARG A 371 -8.65 -26.09 23.75
N SER A 372 -8.64 -26.36 22.45
CA SER A 372 -9.08 -27.67 21.94
C SER A 372 -7.92 -28.64 21.65
N GLY A 373 -6.69 -28.19 21.40
CA GLY A 373 -5.55 -29.06 21.07
C GLY A 373 -5.55 -29.62 19.64
N TRP A 374 -6.18 -28.91 18.70
CA TRP A 374 -6.35 -29.33 17.29
C TRP A 374 -5.20 -28.78 16.41
N PRO A 375 -4.89 -29.45 15.28
CA PRO A 375 -4.02 -28.87 14.26
C PRO A 375 -4.65 -27.57 13.78
N THR A 376 -3.86 -26.52 13.65
CA THR A 376 -4.27 -25.33 12.89
C THR A 376 -3.12 -24.96 11.97
N SER A 377 -3.38 -24.84 10.67
CA SER A 377 -2.48 -24.15 9.74
C SER A 377 -2.51 -22.64 9.91
N ASP A 378 -3.38 -22.11 10.78
CA ASP A 378 -3.50 -20.67 11.08
C ASP A 378 -2.19 -20.13 11.63
N THR A 379 -1.37 -19.73 10.66
CA THR A 379 -0.22 -18.83 10.61
C THR A 379 0.80 -18.91 11.76
N VAL A 380 2.03 -18.54 11.45
CA VAL A 380 2.81 -17.82 12.45
C VAL A 380 2.02 -16.55 12.75
N ASN A 381 1.05 -16.59 13.65
CA ASN A 381 0.46 -15.36 14.13
C ASN A 381 1.56 -14.73 14.97
N LEU A 382 2.09 -13.60 14.50
CA LEU A 382 3.12 -12.87 15.20
C LEU A 382 2.68 -12.71 16.65
N GLY A 383 3.28 -13.46 17.56
CA GLY A 383 2.75 -13.60 18.91
C GLY A 383 3.22 -12.47 19.82
N VAL A 384 2.98 -12.67 21.12
CA VAL A 384 3.73 -11.93 22.13
C VAL A 384 5.05 -12.66 22.35
N VAL A 385 6.18 -11.97 22.16
CA VAL A 385 7.53 -12.51 22.36
C VAL A 385 8.22 -11.79 23.52
N ASP A 386 9.18 -12.44 24.19
CA ASP A 386 9.90 -11.81 25.30
C ASP A 386 11.10 -11.01 24.77
N GLY A 387 11.02 -9.68 24.91
CA GLY A 387 12.08 -8.75 24.54
C GLY A 387 12.91 -8.24 25.73
N PRO A 388 13.93 -7.40 25.46
CA PRO A 388 14.83 -6.87 26.50
C PRO A 388 14.17 -5.90 27.49
N PHE A 389 13.01 -5.33 27.15
CA PHE A 389 12.28 -4.37 27.98
C PHE A 389 10.91 -4.88 28.46
N GLY A 390 10.62 -6.17 28.24
CA GLY A 390 9.33 -6.79 28.50
C GLY A 390 8.76 -7.46 27.25
N PRO A 391 7.49 -7.88 27.29
CA PRO A 391 6.84 -8.50 26.14
C PRO A 391 6.74 -7.53 24.96
N ILE A 392 7.10 -8.00 23.78
CA ILE A 392 6.90 -7.33 22.49
C ILE A 392 5.64 -7.94 21.89
N ASP A 393 4.60 -7.12 21.71
CA ASP A 393 3.33 -7.55 21.14
C ASP A 393 3.35 -7.38 19.64
N LEU A 394 3.52 -8.48 18.92
CA LEU A 394 3.50 -8.49 17.47
C LEU A 394 2.15 -8.98 16.91
N ARG A 395 1.10 -9.14 17.72
CA ARG A 395 -0.19 -9.73 17.30
C ARG A 395 -0.74 -9.12 16.03
N THR A 396 -0.77 -9.96 14.99
CA THR A 396 -1.41 -9.59 13.72
C THR A 396 -2.89 -9.96 13.77
N PRO A 397 -3.77 -9.06 13.29
CA PRO A 397 -5.19 -9.31 13.15
C PRO A 397 -5.49 -10.30 12.00
N LEU A 398 -6.49 -11.15 12.18
CA LEU A 398 -6.99 -12.06 11.14
C LEU A 398 -7.69 -11.23 10.06
N GLY A 399 -7.11 -11.10 8.86
CA GLY A 399 -7.70 -10.54 7.64
C GLY A 399 -8.50 -9.23 7.83
N MET A 400 -7.93 -8.09 7.45
CA MET A 400 -8.53 -6.80 7.79
C MET A 400 -8.72 -5.79 6.67
N SER A 401 -8.02 -5.96 5.56
CA SER A 401 -7.89 -4.90 4.57
C SER A 401 -9.20 -4.66 3.82
N ASN A 402 -9.58 -3.39 3.63
CA ASN A 402 -10.68 -3.00 2.73
C ASN A 402 -10.19 -2.27 1.47
N ALA A 403 -11.07 -2.24 0.49
CA ALA A 403 -10.99 -1.37 -0.67
C ALA A 403 -12.40 -1.01 -1.15
N ILE A 404 -12.63 0.27 -1.44
CA ILE A 404 -13.82 0.74 -2.14
C ILE A 404 -13.41 1.66 -3.29
N LEU A 405 -13.93 1.40 -4.48
CA LEU A 405 -13.57 2.12 -5.71
C LEU A 405 -14.84 2.48 -6.46
N ALA A 406 -14.90 3.66 -7.06
CA ALA A 406 -16.02 4.17 -7.84
C ALA A 406 -15.54 4.48 -9.27
N THR A 407 -16.30 4.06 -10.28
CA THR A 407 -16.02 4.36 -11.69
C THR A 407 -16.29 5.84 -12.01
N ALA A 408 -15.65 6.34 -13.06
CA ALA A 408 -15.79 7.72 -13.52
C ALA A 408 -17.25 8.20 -13.75
N ASP A 409 -18.19 7.31 -14.12
CA ASP A 409 -19.57 7.70 -14.42
C ASP A 409 -20.43 7.99 -13.18
N VAL A 410 -19.95 7.64 -11.99
CA VAL A 410 -20.65 7.88 -10.71
C VAL A 410 -19.98 8.97 -9.87
N THR A 411 -18.82 9.50 -10.29
CA THR A 411 -18.08 10.56 -9.59
C THR A 411 -18.42 11.94 -10.15
N ASP A 412 -18.18 12.99 -9.36
CA ASP A 412 -18.51 14.36 -9.75
C ASP A 412 -17.48 14.99 -10.70
N SER A 413 -16.23 14.57 -10.58
CA SER A 413 -15.11 14.92 -11.44
C SER A 413 -15.15 14.24 -12.81
N GLY A 414 -15.80 13.08 -12.91
CA GLY A 414 -15.73 12.23 -14.10
C GLY A 414 -14.43 11.42 -14.18
N VAL A 415 -13.68 11.33 -13.08
CA VAL A 415 -12.47 10.53 -12.90
C VAL A 415 -12.76 9.48 -11.83
N PRO A 416 -12.24 8.24 -11.91
CA PRO A 416 -12.46 7.25 -10.86
C PRO A 416 -11.91 7.70 -9.51
N ILE A 417 -12.52 7.21 -8.42
CA ILE A 417 -12.09 7.50 -7.04
C ILE A 417 -11.92 6.19 -6.29
N ALA A 418 -10.83 6.06 -5.53
CA ALA A 418 -10.57 4.92 -4.66
C ALA A 418 -10.27 5.33 -3.23
N VAL A 419 -10.74 4.52 -2.29
CA VAL A 419 -10.32 4.52 -0.90
C VAL A 419 -9.77 3.14 -0.58
N PHE A 420 -8.45 3.05 -0.43
CA PHE A 420 -7.74 1.82 -0.14
C PHE A 420 -7.34 1.71 1.31
N GLY A 421 -7.44 0.50 1.84
CA GLY A 421 -7.20 0.26 3.24
C GLY A 421 -6.57 -1.07 3.60
N PRO A 422 -5.33 -1.35 3.15
CA PRO A 422 -4.54 -2.45 3.70
C PRO A 422 -4.31 -2.27 5.21
N GLN A 423 -4.48 -3.34 5.96
CA GLN A 423 -4.34 -3.30 7.41
C GLN A 423 -3.55 -4.50 7.92
N THR A 424 -2.38 -4.20 8.46
CA THR A 424 -1.36 -5.19 8.88
C THR A 424 -1.17 -5.22 10.39
N GLY A 425 -2.00 -4.47 11.14
CA GLY A 425 -1.85 -4.25 12.59
C GLY A 425 -1.29 -2.85 12.91
N TYR A 426 -1.28 -2.51 14.20
CA TYR A 426 -0.83 -1.22 14.72
C TYR A 426 0.41 -1.42 15.59
N TYR A 427 1.58 -0.99 15.10
CA TYR A 427 2.86 -1.19 15.78
C TYR A 427 3.67 0.09 15.87
N THR A 428 4.56 0.14 16.85
CA THR A 428 5.50 1.25 17.04
C THR A 428 6.92 0.71 17.29
N PRO A 429 7.88 0.91 16.37
CA PRO A 429 7.71 1.45 15.02
C PRO A 429 6.82 0.54 14.14
N GLN A 430 6.20 1.11 13.10
CA GLN A 430 5.28 0.38 12.22
C GLN A 430 6.05 -0.62 11.33
N LEU A 431 5.44 -1.79 11.06
CA LEU A 431 5.93 -2.84 10.16
C LEU A 431 6.11 -2.32 8.73
N LEU A 432 5.18 -1.49 8.28
CA LEU A 432 5.24 -0.79 7.01
C LEU A 432 6.18 0.42 7.11
N VAL A 433 6.96 0.62 6.06
CA VAL A 433 7.85 1.76 5.86
C VAL A 433 7.40 2.46 4.59
N GLU A 434 7.14 3.77 4.68
CA GLU A 434 6.85 4.60 3.51
C GLU A 434 8.15 5.10 2.90
N THR A 435 8.28 4.99 1.57
CA THR A 435 9.41 5.52 0.80
C THR A 435 8.91 6.13 -0.51
N ASP A 436 9.54 7.21 -0.93
CA ASP A 436 9.44 7.80 -2.26
C ASP A 436 10.76 7.57 -3.01
N ILE A 437 10.77 6.80 -4.10
CA ILE A 437 12.00 6.36 -4.77
C ILE A 437 11.94 6.55 -6.29
N HIS A 438 13.02 7.13 -6.83
CA HIS A 438 13.14 7.47 -8.24
C HIS A 438 14.53 7.13 -8.81
N ALA A 439 14.54 6.23 -9.80
CA ALA A 439 15.71 5.86 -10.59
C ALA A 439 15.28 5.16 -11.89
N PRO A 440 16.18 4.86 -12.84
CA PRO A 440 15.80 4.07 -14.02
C PRO A 440 15.10 2.75 -13.67
N GLY A 441 13.87 2.59 -14.15
CA GLY A 441 12.98 1.47 -13.86
C GLY A 441 12.44 1.40 -12.43
N LEU A 442 12.44 2.51 -11.68
CA LEU A 442 11.85 2.68 -10.35
C LEU A 442 11.24 4.10 -10.24
N ASP A 443 9.93 4.21 -10.16
CA ASP A 443 9.24 5.49 -9.97
C ASP A 443 7.96 5.27 -9.17
N ALA A 444 8.09 5.26 -7.84
CA ALA A 444 6.99 4.89 -6.95
C ALA A 444 7.10 5.51 -5.57
N ARG A 445 5.94 5.77 -4.96
CA ARG A 445 5.79 6.19 -3.56
C ARG A 445 4.74 5.34 -2.88
N GLY A 446 5.02 4.93 -1.65
CA GLY A 446 4.09 4.15 -0.85
C GLY A 446 4.82 3.33 0.18
N THR A 447 4.20 2.22 0.59
CA THR A 447 4.66 1.42 1.70
C THR A 447 5.05 -0.01 1.30
N ALA A 448 5.94 -0.60 2.08
CA ALA A 448 6.28 -2.01 2.03
C ALA A 448 6.77 -2.49 3.42
N PHE A 449 6.79 -3.81 3.65
CA PHE A 449 7.26 -4.35 4.93
C PHE A 449 8.77 -4.13 5.10
N ALA A 450 9.16 -3.66 6.29
CA ALA A 450 10.55 -3.41 6.66
C ALA A 450 11.45 -4.62 6.36
N GLY A 451 12.48 -4.42 5.53
CA GLY A 451 13.42 -5.47 5.12
C GLY A 451 13.04 -6.22 3.84
N THR A 452 11.85 -5.98 3.29
CA THR A 452 11.44 -6.44 1.95
C THR A 452 11.03 -5.28 1.02
N ASN A 453 11.20 -4.06 1.48
CA ASN A 453 10.88 -2.81 0.77
C ASN A 453 11.94 -2.43 -0.28
N ILE A 454 12.49 -3.42 -0.98
CA ILE A 454 13.25 -3.20 -2.21
C ILE A 454 12.38 -2.56 -3.30
N TYR A 455 11.07 -2.76 -3.23
CA TYR A 455 10.06 -2.10 -4.06
C TYR A 455 8.90 -1.65 -3.17
N VAL A 456 8.19 -0.59 -3.59
CA VAL A 456 6.91 -0.23 -2.99
C VAL A 456 5.91 -1.36 -3.28
N GLN A 457 5.23 -1.85 -2.25
CA GLN A 457 4.29 -2.98 -2.38
C GLN A 457 2.83 -2.50 -2.40
N LEU A 458 2.53 -1.39 -1.73
CA LEU A 458 1.22 -0.73 -1.66
C LEU A 458 1.45 0.77 -1.86
N GLY A 459 0.88 1.39 -2.89
CA GLY A 459 1.30 2.74 -3.21
C GLY A 459 0.79 3.27 -4.53
N ARG A 460 1.62 4.07 -5.19
CA ARG A 460 1.31 4.75 -6.43
C ARG A 460 2.54 5.00 -7.30
N GLY A 461 2.32 5.05 -8.60
CA GLY A 461 3.28 5.43 -9.63
C GLY A 461 3.06 6.89 -10.06
N GLY A 462 3.36 7.22 -11.32
CA GLY A 462 3.16 8.60 -11.81
C GLY A 462 1.69 9.02 -11.94
N ASP A 463 0.83 8.11 -12.39
CA ASP A 463 -0.58 8.38 -12.75
C ASP A 463 -1.54 7.24 -12.37
N TYR A 464 -1.10 6.33 -11.50
CA TYR A 464 -1.91 5.22 -11.02
C TYR A 464 -1.58 4.88 -9.57
N ALA A 465 -2.51 4.22 -8.89
CA ALA A 465 -2.30 3.65 -7.57
C ALA A 465 -2.73 2.19 -7.51
N TRP A 466 -2.15 1.45 -6.58
CA TRP A 466 -2.53 0.08 -6.31
C TRP A 466 -2.50 -0.25 -4.83
N SER A 467 -3.34 -1.20 -4.44
CA SER A 467 -3.39 -1.70 -3.07
C SER A 467 -3.88 -3.13 -3.03
N ALA A 468 -3.91 -3.72 -1.82
CA ALA A 468 -4.30 -5.10 -1.63
C ALA A 468 -5.23 -5.33 -0.45
N THR A 469 -6.01 -6.38 -0.58
CA THR A 469 -6.62 -7.08 0.55
C THR A 469 -6.24 -8.55 0.56
N SER A 470 -6.28 -9.19 1.73
CA SER A 470 -6.13 -10.65 1.81
C SER A 470 -7.25 -11.32 1.01
N ALA A 471 -6.86 -12.26 0.16
CA ALA A 471 -7.78 -13.06 -0.67
C ALA A 471 -8.02 -14.45 -0.10
N SER A 472 -7.02 -15.01 0.57
CA SER A 472 -7.08 -16.38 1.09
C SER A 472 -7.33 -17.44 0.00
N GLY A 473 -6.80 -17.26 -1.21
CA GLY A 473 -6.80 -18.32 -2.22
C GLY A 473 -6.09 -19.58 -1.73
N ASP A 474 -6.64 -20.73 -2.08
CA ASP A 474 -6.17 -22.04 -1.64
C ASP A 474 -4.81 -22.41 -2.29
N LEU A 475 -3.74 -22.38 -1.49
CA LEU A 475 -2.34 -22.57 -1.86
C LEU A 475 -1.61 -23.63 -1.02
N VAL A 476 -2.27 -24.15 0.01
CA VAL A 476 -1.68 -25.03 1.03
C VAL A 476 -2.60 -26.24 1.17
N ASP A 477 -2.03 -27.44 1.02
CA ASP A 477 -2.73 -28.70 1.32
C ASP A 477 -2.05 -29.47 2.46
N GLU A 478 -2.85 -30.10 3.31
CA GLU A 478 -2.40 -31.12 4.25
C GLU A 478 -2.59 -32.55 3.69
N TRP A 479 -1.60 -33.42 3.94
CA TRP A 479 -1.58 -34.80 3.47
C TRP A 479 -1.53 -35.80 4.63
N ALA A 480 -2.42 -36.80 4.61
CA ALA A 480 -2.34 -37.96 5.48
C ALA A 480 -1.30 -38.96 4.95
N ILE A 481 -0.15 -39.06 5.60
CA ILE A 481 0.92 -40.00 5.26
C ILE A 481 0.90 -41.18 6.22
N GLU A 482 0.65 -42.38 5.72
CA GLU A 482 0.66 -43.60 6.52
C GLU A 482 2.04 -43.84 7.16
N LEU A 483 2.07 -44.07 8.47
CA LEU A 483 3.29 -44.34 9.21
C LEU A 483 3.66 -45.83 9.17
N CYS A 484 4.96 -46.11 9.22
CA CYS A 484 5.50 -47.46 9.29
C CYS A 484 6.73 -47.51 10.19
N ASP A 485 7.03 -48.69 10.73
CA ASP A 485 8.29 -48.96 11.41
C ASP A 485 9.33 -49.41 10.36
N PRO A 486 10.41 -48.65 10.11
CA PRO A 486 11.46 -49.02 9.14
C PRO A 486 12.15 -50.36 9.44
N ASP A 487 12.14 -50.81 10.70
CA ASP A 487 12.69 -52.09 11.14
C ASP A 487 11.67 -53.25 11.02
N GLY A 488 10.45 -52.96 10.54
CA GLY A 488 9.39 -53.94 10.30
C GLY A 488 8.55 -54.30 11.53
N GLY A 489 8.55 -53.44 12.54
CA GLY A 489 7.65 -53.50 13.71
C GLY A 489 6.20 -53.13 13.39
N GLU A 490 5.36 -53.09 14.44
CA GLU A 490 3.98 -52.60 14.34
C GLU A 490 3.99 -51.07 14.28
N ALA A 491 3.31 -50.50 13.30
CA ALA A 491 3.22 -49.06 13.15
C ALA A 491 2.42 -48.43 14.31
N THR A 492 2.89 -47.29 14.80
CA THR A 492 2.22 -46.45 15.80
C THR A 492 2.38 -44.98 15.41
N ILE A 493 1.68 -44.08 16.10
CA ILE A 493 1.88 -42.63 15.90
C ILE A 493 3.32 -42.18 16.18
N ASP A 494 4.09 -42.93 16.96
CA ASP A 494 5.50 -42.65 17.27
C ASP A 494 6.48 -43.24 16.23
N SER A 495 5.99 -43.92 15.20
CA SER A 495 6.85 -44.55 14.19
C SER A 495 7.69 -43.53 13.42
N THR A 496 8.94 -43.87 13.14
CA THR A 496 9.93 -42.98 12.48
C THR A 496 10.03 -43.18 10.98
N GLY A 497 9.16 -44.02 10.41
CA GLY A 497 9.05 -44.23 8.98
C GLY A 497 7.67 -43.86 8.45
N TYR A 498 7.60 -43.68 7.14
CA TYR A 498 6.39 -43.38 6.39
C TYR A 498 6.31 -44.26 5.14
N VAL A 499 5.09 -44.53 4.69
CA VAL A 499 4.82 -45.31 3.48
C VAL A 499 4.63 -44.36 2.30
N TRP A 500 5.43 -44.56 1.26
CA TRP A 500 5.27 -43.88 -0.03
C TRP A 500 5.24 -44.91 -1.17
N ASP A 501 4.20 -44.87 -2.01
CA ASP A 501 3.96 -45.86 -3.08
C ASP A 501 4.12 -47.32 -2.60
N GLY A 502 3.64 -47.61 -1.38
CA GLY A 502 3.71 -48.93 -0.74
C GLY A 502 5.08 -49.34 -0.20
N THR A 503 6.06 -48.43 -0.17
CA THR A 503 7.40 -48.66 0.38
C THR A 503 7.58 -47.88 1.68
N CYS A 504 8.05 -48.54 2.73
CA CYS A 504 8.41 -47.89 3.99
C CYS A 504 9.79 -47.23 3.88
N ALA A 505 9.86 -45.93 4.13
CA ALA A 505 11.08 -45.13 4.17
C ALA A 505 11.22 -44.45 5.55
N GLU A 506 12.45 -44.13 5.95
CA GLU A 506 12.70 -43.35 7.17
C GLU A 506 12.35 -41.88 6.94
N ILE A 507 11.70 -41.24 7.92
CA ILE A 507 11.34 -39.81 7.87
C ILE A 507 12.62 -38.98 8.02
N PRO A 508 13.01 -38.17 7.03
CA PRO A 508 14.08 -37.19 7.19
C PRO A 508 13.73 -36.16 8.26
N VAL A 509 14.68 -35.86 9.13
CA VAL A 509 14.52 -34.87 10.20
C VAL A 509 15.44 -33.68 9.94
N LEU A 510 14.86 -32.49 9.88
CA LEU A 510 15.57 -31.23 9.98
C LEU A 510 15.91 -30.98 11.46
N THR A 511 17.20 -30.94 11.78
CA THR A 511 17.68 -30.66 13.13
C THR A 511 18.16 -29.22 13.23
N HIS A 512 17.43 -28.40 13.96
CA HIS A 512 17.75 -27.00 14.19
C HIS A 512 18.31 -26.82 15.61
N THR A 513 19.64 -26.76 15.75
CA THR A 513 20.29 -26.56 17.05
C THR A 513 20.57 -25.09 17.28
N GLN A 514 20.14 -24.58 18.44
CA GLN A 514 20.28 -23.18 18.81
C GLN A 514 21.11 -23.00 20.09
N VAL A 515 21.85 -21.89 20.15
CA VAL A 515 22.63 -21.49 21.33
C VAL A 515 22.18 -20.10 21.79
N ALA A 516 21.25 -20.07 22.75
CA ALA A 516 20.73 -18.82 23.30
C ALA A 516 21.55 -18.35 24.50
N LYS A 517 21.83 -17.03 24.56
CA LYS A 517 22.38 -16.41 25.77
C LYS A 517 21.24 -16.04 26.73
N PRO A 518 21.47 -16.11 28.06
CA PRO A 518 20.60 -15.44 29.02
C PRO A 518 20.70 -13.92 28.78
N THR A 519 19.61 -13.31 28.31
CA THR A 519 19.49 -11.87 28.13
C THR A 519 18.88 -11.25 29.38
N ALA A 520 19.10 -9.94 29.59
CA ALA A 520 18.45 -9.21 30.68
C ALA A 520 16.98 -8.90 30.34
N GLY A 521 16.18 -9.93 30.04
CA GLY A 521 14.72 -9.91 29.87
C GLY A 521 14.02 -11.01 30.69
N GLY A 522 14.79 -11.77 31.46
CA GLY A 522 14.30 -12.79 32.39
C GLY A 522 15.50 -13.54 32.94
N ILE A 523 15.97 -13.19 34.15
CA ILE A 523 16.99 -13.96 34.85
C ILE A 523 16.28 -15.20 35.42
N PRO A 524 16.48 -16.43 34.89
CA PRO A 524 16.03 -17.61 35.61
C PRO A 524 16.68 -17.61 37.00
N ASP A 525 15.89 -17.85 38.05
CA ASP A 525 16.43 -18.07 39.40
C ASP A 525 16.68 -19.58 39.56
N PRO A 526 17.96 -20.02 39.72
CA PRO A 526 19.17 -19.21 39.89
C PRO A 526 19.84 -18.76 38.58
N PRO A 527 20.57 -17.62 38.59
CA PRO A 527 21.17 -17.03 37.39
C PRO A 527 22.13 -18.02 36.73
N VAL A 528 21.74 -18.53 35.57
CA VAL A 528 22.57 -19.38 34.73
C VAL A 528 23.49 -18.47 33.92
N VAL A 529 24.79 -18.60 34.11
CA VAL A 529 25.84 -17.82 33.39
C VAL A 529 26.26 -18.54 32.09
N ASP A 530 25.73 -19.75 31.87
CA ASP A 530 26.04 -20.62 30.74
C ASP A 530 24.96 -20.49 29.64
N SER A 531 25.36 -20.58 28.36
CA SER A 531 24.41 -20.59 27.24
C SER A 531 23.43 -21.76 27.33
N ILE A 532 22.19 -21.52 26.91
CA ILE A 532 21.16 -22.56 26.78
C ILE A 532 21.30 -23.14 25.37
N VAL A 533 21.60 -24.43 25.29
CA VAL A 533 21.60 -25.17 24.02
C VAL A 533 20.35 -26.03 23.98
N PHE A 534 19.55 -25.88 22.94
CA PHE A 534 18.38 -26.72 22.68
C PHE A 534 18.28 -27.04 21.19
N THR A 535 17.53 -28.07 20.87
CA THR A 535 17.37 -28.58 19.51
C THR A 535 15.89 -28.69 19.20
N LEU A 536 15.50 -28.17 18.05
CA LEU A 536 14.19 -28.38 17.44
C LEU A 536 14.35 -29.39 16.31
N GLU A 537 13.48 -30.40 16.27
CA GLU A 537 13.51 -31.45 15.26
C GLU A 537 12.19 -31.44 14.49
N LEU A 538 12.26 -31.26 13.18
CA LEU A 538 11.10 -31.22 12.29
C LEU A 538 11.19 -32.34 11.26
N GLY A 539 10.19 -33.22 11.21
CA GLY A 539 10.09 -34.23 10.15
C GLY A 539 9.66 -33.59 8.81
N ARG A 540 10.23 -34.06 7.69
CA ARG A 540 9.89 -33.58 6.35
C ARG A 540 9.54 -34.73 5.41
N ILE A 541 8.69 -34.48 4.41
CA ILE A 541 8.35 -35.45 3.36
C ILE A 541 8.96 -34.99 2.02
N PRO A 542 10.09 -35.58 1.56
CA PRO A 542 10.79 -35.13 0.36
C PRO A 542 9.95 -35.14 -0.91
N GLU A 543 9.08 -36.14 -1.06
CA GLU A 543 8.23 -36.31 -2.25
C GLU A 543 7.16 -35.22 -2.39
N LEU A 544 6.90 -34.47 -1.31
CA LEU A 544 5.99 -33.32 -1.27
C LEU A 544 6.76 -31.99 -1.17
N ASN A 545 7.89 -31.89 -1.87
CA ASN A 545 8.78 -30.72 -1.84
C ASN A 545 9.30 -30.37 -0.43
N ASP A 546 9.66 -31.40 0.34
CA ASP A 546 10.08 -31.30 1.74
C ASP A 546 9.00 -30.73 2.69
N ALA A 547 7.72 -30.98 2.41
CA ALA A 547 6.58 -30.62 3.26
C ALA A 547 6.82 -30.95 4.74
N ALA A 548 6.53 -30.00 5.61
CA ALA A 548 6.74 -30.12 7.05
C ALA A 548 5.68 -31.05 7.66
N ILE A 549 6.09 -31.98 8.52
CA ILE A 549 5.15 -32.76 9.33
C ILE A 549 4.66 -31.86 10.46
N VAL A 550 3.40 -31.42 10.41
CA VAL A 550 2.76 -30.53 11.39
C VAL A 550 2.18 -31.28 12.59
N GLY A 551 1.93 -32.58 12.43
CA GLY A 551 1.49 -33.44 13.51
C GLY A 551 1.32 -34.90 13.11
N ARG A 552 0.81 -35.69 14.04
CA ARG A 552 0.57 -37.13 13.90
C ARG A 552 -0.77 -37.48 14.52
N ALA A 553 -1.49 -38.44 13.96
CA ALA A 553 -2.82 -38.81 14.42
C ALA A 553 -3.14 -40.28 14.10
N LEU A 554 -4.28 -40.75 14.58
CA LEU A 554 -4.91 -41.98 14.09
C LEU A 554 -5.98 -41.61 13.07
N ALA A 555 -6.01 -42.31 11.94
CA ALA A 555 -7.19 -42.31 11.08
C ALA A 555 -8.34 -43.06 11.76
N THR A 556 -9.59 -42.82 11.35
CA THR A 556 -10.78 -43.48 11.94
C THR A 556 -10.78 -45.00 11.78
N ASP A 557 -9.95 -45.57 10.89
CA ASP A 557 -9.74 -47.02 10.76
C ASP A 557 -8.63 -47.58 11.68
N GLY A 558 -7.99 -46.72 12.48
CA GLY A 558 -6.89 -47.04 13.39
C GLY A 558 -5.50 -46.96 12.75
N THR A 559 -5.38 -46.57 11.48
CA THR A 559 -4.08 -46.39 10.82
C THR A 559 -3.33 -45.19 11.41
N PRO A 560 -2.09 -45.35 11.89
CA PRO A 560 -1.29 -44.22 12.33
C PRO A 560 -0.78 -43.41 11.13
N VAL A 561 -0.92 -42.09 11.20
CA VAL A 561 -0.54 -41.16 10.13
C VAL A 561 0.29 -40.00 10.64
N ALA A 562 1.19 -39.50 9.79
CA ALA A 562 1.76 -38.16 9.89
C ALA A 562 0.97 -37.21 8.98
N ILE A 563 0.75 -35.99 9.44
CA ILE A 563 0.11 -34.91 8.69
C ILE A 563 1.22 -34.02 8.16
N ALA A 564 1.33 -33.89 6.83
CA ALA A 564 2.36 -33.09 6.18
C ALA A 564 1.73 -31.90 5.43
N GLU A 565 2.21 -30.69 5.67
CA GLU A 565 1.71 -29.45 5.06
C GLU A 565 2.58 -29.07 3.85
N GLN A 566 1.96 -28.95 2.67
CA GLN A 566 2.60 -28.57 1.42
C GLN A 566 2.07 -27.21 0.94
N ARG A 567 2.94 -26.21 0.81
CA ARG A 567 2.62 -24.89 0.23
C ARG A 567 3.19 -24.74 -1.17
N SER A 568 2.42 -24.21 -2.11
CA SER A 568 2.85 -24.05 -3.51
C SER A 568 4.02 -23.07 -3.70
N THR A 569 4.13 -22.03 -2.87
CA THR A 569 5.22 -21.04 -2.91
C THR A 569 6.46 -21.43 -2.09
N PHE A 570 6.48 -22.62 -1.47
CA PHE A 570 7.61 -23.08 -0.67
C PHE A 570 8.88 -23.21 -1.53
N LYS A 571 9.98 -22.63 -1.06
CA LYS A 571 11.27 -22.48 -1.76
C LYS A 571 11.30 -21.53 -2.97
N ASP A 572 10.32 -20.61 -3.12
CA ASP A 572 10.38 -19.52 -4.10
C ASP A 572 9.84 -18.19 -3.53
N GLU A 573 10.30 -17.81 -2.33
CA GLU A 573 9.71 -16.68 -1.57
C GLU A 573 9.79 -15.32 -2.28
N LEU A 574 10.81 -15.13 -3.13
CA LEU A 574 10.99 -13.91 -3.92
C LEU A 574 10.45 -14.01 -5.35
N GLY A 575 9.72 -15.08 -5.70
CA GLY A 575 9.02 -15.18 -6.99
C GLY A 575 8.09 -13.98 -7.23
N SER A 576 7.33 -13.62 -6.19
CA SER A 576 6.40 -12.47 -6.20
C SER A 576 7.09 -11.10 -6.31
N ALA A 577 8.41 -10.99 -6.13
CA ALA A 577 9.09 -9.70 -6.29
C ALA A 577 9.09 -9.21 -7.76
N ILE A 578 8.80 -10.10 -8.73
CA ILE A 578 8.68 -9.74 -10.15
C ILE A 578 7.51 -8.77 -10.37
N GLY A 579 6.34 -9.06 -9.78
CA GLY A 579 5.19 -8.17 -9.94
C GLY A 579 5.42 -6.79 -9.32
N PHE A 580 6.03 -6.74 -8.14
CA PHE A 580 6.38 -5.47 -7.49
C PHE A 580 7.44 -4.68 -8.27
N MET A 581 8.44 -5.36 -8.83
CA MET A 581 9.42 -4.71 -9.70
C MET A 581 8.74 -4.03 -10.90
N ARG A 582 7.79 -4.72 -11.54
CA ARG A 582 7.08 -4.25 -12.74
C ARG A 582 6.11 -3.10 -12.45
N ILE A 583 5.33 -3.18 -11.38
CA ILE A 583 4.38 -2.10 -11.00
C ILE A 583 5.11 -0.84 -10.51
N ASN A 584 6.38 -0.94 -10.10
CA ASN A 584 7.21 0.21 -9.75
C ASN A 584 7.97 0.77 -10.97
N ASP A 585 7.91 0.09 -12.13
CA ASP A 585 8.67 0.45 -13.32
C ASP A 585 7.78 1.24 -14.29
N PRO A 586 8.00 2.57 -14.45
CA PRO A 586 7.21 3.38 -15.39
C PRO A 586 7.40 2.93 -16.85
N ASP A 587 8.52 2.31 -17.22
CA ASP A 587 8.75 1.78 -18.57
C ASP A 587 7.95 0.49 -18.82
N PHE A 588 7.49 -0.18 -17.76
CA PHE A 588 6.56 -1.32 -17.84
C PHE A 588 5.10 -0.85 -17.81
N MET A 589 4.80 0.18 -17.02
CA MET A 589 3.46 0.71 -16.79
C MET A 589 3.01 1.70 -17.87
N THR A 590 3.06 1.28 -19.14
CA THR A 590 2.71 2.12 -20.30
C THR A 590 1.27 1.98 -20.78
N ASP A 591 0.57 0.91 -20.39
CA ASP A 591 -0.74 0.53 -20.95
C ASP A 591 -1.83 0.41 -19.85
N GLY A 592 -1.75 1.25 -18.80
CA GLY A 592 -2.74 1.30 -17.70
C GLY A 592 -3.03 -0.08 -17.09
N VAL A 593 -4.32 -0.44 -17.04
CA VAL A 593 -4.82 -1.73 -16.52
C VAL A 593 -4.18 -2.95 -17.20
N GLU A 594 -3.83 -2.90 -18.49
CA GLU A 594 -3.20 -4.04 -19.16
C GLU A 594 -1.79 -4.29 -18.61
N SER A 595 -1.02 -3.21 -18.38
CA SER A 595 0.27 -3.32 -17.70
C SER A 595 0.10 -3.78 -16.26
N PHE A 596 -0.90 -3.29 -15.52
CA PHE A 596 -1.20 -3.77 -14.18
C PHE A 596 -1.43 -5.28 -14.15
N ASN A 597 -2.33 -5.81 -15.00
CA ASN A 597 -2.59 -7.26 -15.05
C ASN A 597 -1.31 -8.06 -15.37
N ARG A 598 -0.49 -7.62 -16.33
CA ARG A 598 0.79 -8.29 -16.66
C ARG A 598 1.84 -8.17 -15.55
N ALA A 599 1.82 -7.10 -14.75
CA ALA A 599 2.67 -6.98 -13.58
C ALA A 599 2.24 -8.01 -12.53
N PHE A 600 0.95 -8.06 -12.21
CA PHE A 600 0.43 -8.92 -11.14
C PHE A 600 0.33 -10.40 -11.51
N ASP A 601 0.41 -10.76 -12.79
CA ASP A 601 0.70 -12.14 -13.22
C ASP A 601 2.06 -12.68 -12.70
N GLY A 602 2.95 -11.79 -12.23
CA GLY A 602 4.21 -12.11 -11.56
C GLY A 602 4.12 -12.20 -10.04
N ILE A 603 2.92 -12.25 -9.44
CA ILE A 603 2.70 -12.47 -8.00
C ILE A 603 2.20 -13.90 -7.77
N ASP A 604 2.96 -14.68 -7.01
CA ASP A 604 2.64 -16.08 -6.67
C ASP A 604 1.84 -16.19 -5.36
N PHE A 605 1.95 -15.21 -4.46
CA PHE A 605 1.17 -15.17 -3.23
C PHE A 605 -0.31 -14.85 -3.49
N THR A 606 -1.18 -15.27 -2.56
CA THR A 606 -2.61 -14.99 -2.67
C THR A 606 -2.99 -13.61 -2.17
N PHE A 607 -3.45 -12.74 -3.07
CA PHE A 607 -4.00 -11.43 -2.73
C PHE A 607 -5.12 -11.02 -3.68
N ASN A 608 -5.95 -10.09 -3.20
CA ASN A 608 -6.89 -9.32 -4.00
C ASN A 608 -6.21 -7.98 -4.27
N TRP A 609 -5.88 -7.69 -5.53
CA TRP A 609 -5.25 -6.45 -5.92
C TRP A 609 -6.27 -5.51 -6.56
N PHE A 610 -6.11 -4.23 -6.24
CA PHE A 610 -6.93 -3.15 -6.77
C PHE A 610 -6.02 -2.15 -7.46
N TYR A 611 -6.51 -1.61 -8.57
CA TYR A 611 -5.82 -0.61 -9.37
C TYR A 611 -6.78 0.51 -9.73
N ILE A 612 -6.22 1.71 -9.83
CA ILE A 612 -6.91 2.91 -10.30
C ILE A 612 -5.92 3.78 -11.09
N ASP A 613 -6.35 4.28 -12.24
CA ASP A 613 -5.73 5.40 -12.95
C ASP A 613 -6.78 6.48 -13.26
N GLY A 614 -6.46 7.42 -14.15
CA GLY A 614 -7.39 8.50 -14.52
C GLY A 614 -8.61 8.04 -15.34
N GLU A 615 -8.64 6.80 -15.83
CA GLU A 615 -9.70 6.27 -16.69
C GLU A 615 -10.43 5.08 -16.06
N ASP A 616 -9.69 4.13 -15.49
CA ASP A 616 -10.16 2.80 -15.14
C ASP A 616 -9.91 2.45 -13.66
N ILE A 617 -10.83 1.65 -13.12
CA ILE A 617 -10.60 0.85 -11.92
C ILE A 617 -10.54 -0.64 -12.29
N ALA A 618 -9.64 -1.38 -11.66
CA ALA A 618 -9.49 -2.81 -11.91
C ALA A 618 -9.31 -3.63 -10.63
N TYR A 619 -9.76 -4.88 -10.70
CA TYR A 619 -9.60 -5.90 -9.68
C TYR A 619 -8.85 -7.10 -10.26
N ARG A 620 -7.89 -7.64 -9.50
CA ARG A 620 -7.10 -8.81 -9.90
C ARG A 620 -6.81 -9.71 -8.70
N HIS A 621 -7.29 -10.94 -8.74
CA HIS A 621 -6.83 -12.00 -7.82
C HIS A 621 -5.53 -12.63 -8.35
N THR A 622 -4.57 -12.88 -7.45
CA THR A 622 -3.33 -13.61 -7.76
C THR A 622 -3.20 -14.81 -6.86
N CYS A 623 -2.59 -15.89 -7.35
CA CYS A 623 -2.18 -17.05 -6.56
C CYS A 623 -1.37 -18.04 -7.43
N LEU A 624 -0.44 -18.78 -6.83
CA LEU A 624 0.09 -20.02 -7.38
C LEU A 624 -0.83 -21.21 -7.04
N CYS A 625 -2.11 -21.10 -7.45
CA CYS A 625 -3.19 -22.01 -7.10
C CYS A 625 -3.02 -23.41 -7.73
N PRO A 626 -2.79 -24.49 -6.94
CA PRO A 626 -2.58 -25.84 -7.45
C PRO A 626 -3.87 -26.41 -8.09
N ILE A 627 -3.71 -27.13 -9.21
CA ILE A 627 -4.80 -27.88 -9.83
C ILE A 627 -4.85 -29.28 -9.24
N ARG A 628 -5.91 -29.55 -8.46
CA ARG A 628 -6.19 -30.84 -7.82
C ARG A 628 -6.90 -31.81 -8.79
N GLN A 629 -6.98 -33.09 -8.42
CA GLN A 629 -7.77 -34.05 -9.20
C GLN A 629 -9.27 -33.81 -8.96
N ASP A 630 -10.09 -33.95 -10.00
CA ASP A 630 -11.52 -33.59 -9.99
C ASP A 630 -12.40 -34.44 -9.03
N ASP A 631 -11.83 -35.47 -8.41
CA ASP A 631 -12.47 -36.39 -7.46
C ASP A 631 -11.93 -36.31 -6.03
N THR A 632 -11.00 -35.38 -5.78
CA THR A 632 -10.46 -35.10 -4.44
C THR A 632 -11.31 -34.05 -3.75
N ASP A 633 -11.57 -34.26 -2.46
CA ASP A 633 -12.25 -33.28 -1.62
C ASP A 633 -11.25 -32.21 -1.18
N PRO A 634 -11.42 -30.93 -1.56
CA PRO A 634 -10.48 -29.87 -1.19
C PRO A 634 -10.60 -29.46 0.27
N ASP A 635 -11.69 -29.77 0.98
CA ASP A 635 -11.87 -29.33 2.37
C ASP A 635 -11.40 -30.38 3.40
N LEU A 636 -11.08 -31.59 2.95
CA LEU A 636 -10.77 -32.74 3.81
C LEU A 636 -9.43 -33.37 3.44
N LEU A 637 -8.83 -34.02 4.43
CA LEU A 637 -7.46 -34.50 4.36
C LEU A 637 -7.34 -35.62 3.33
N THR A 638 -6.37 -35.51 2.42
CA THR A 638 -6.17 -36.48 1.35
C THR A 638 -5.03 -37.45 1.67
N TRP A 639 -5.17 -38.73 1.31
CA TRP A 639 -4.08 -39.71 1.47
C TRP A 639 -2.89 -39.41 0.55
N GLY A 640 -1.74 -39.10 1.14
CA GLY A 640 -0.47 -38.93 0.40
C GLY A 640 0.18 -40.28 0.03
N GLY A 641 1.03 -40.26 -1.01
CA GLY A 641 1.72 -41.46 -1.50
C GLY A 641 0.81 -42.51 -2.15
N ARG A 642 -0.44 -42.13 -2.48
CA ARG A 642 -1.46 -42.99 -3.12
C ARG A 642 -1.92 -42.48 -4.49
N GLY A 643 -1.22 -41.51 -5.08
CA GLY A 643 -1.43 -41.06 -6.45
C GLY A 643 -2.36 -39.86 -6.63
N HIS A 644 -2.71 -39.14 -5.56
CA HIS A 644 -3.59 -37.95 -5.57
C HIS A 644 -2.86 -36.64 -5.27
N GLN A 645 -1.55 -36.68 -5.05
CA GLN A 645 -0.71 -35.50 -4.86
C GLN A 645 -0.67 -34.57 -6.10
N TRP A 646 -0.33 -33.30 -5.88
CA TRP A 646 -0.21 -32.31 -6.94
C TRP A 646 0.67 -32.78 -8.09
N THR A 647 0.25 -32.51 -9.33
CA THR A 647 1.07 -32.80 -10.52
C THR A 647 2.05 -31.68 -10.84
N GLY A 648 2.07 -30.59 -10.05
CA GLY A 648 2.79 -29.35 -10.33
C GLY A 648 2.12 -28.46 -11.38
N ALA A 649 0.83 -28.67 -11.66
CA ALA A 649 0.04 -27.80 -12.53
C ALA A 649 -0.67 -26.74 -11.69
N PHE A 650 -0.65 -25.49 -12.16
CA PHE A 650 -1.25 -24.35 -11.47
C PHE A 650 -2.25 -23.62 -12.38
N LEU A 651 -3.27 -23.03 -11.76
CA LEU A 651 -4.26 -22.21 -12.44
C LEU A 651 -3.56 -21.06 -13.17
N GLN A 652 -3.82 -20.94 -14.47
CA GLN A 652 -3.21 -19.89 -15.28
C GLN A 652 -3.88 -18.54 -14.98
N PRO A 653 -3.16 -17.40 -15.15
CA PRO A 653 -3.68 -16.06 -14.89
C PRO A 653 -5.11 -15.77 -15.37
N ALA A 654 -5.42 -16.12 -16.62
CA ALA A 654 -6.73 -15.89 -17.22
C ALA A 654 -7.89 -16.67 -16.57
N GLY A 655 -7.59 -17.70 -15.77
CA GLY A 655 -8.56 -18.47 -14.99
C GLY A 655 -8.75 -17.97 -13.56
N GLN A 656 -7.96 -16.99 -13.12
CA GLN A 656 -8.09 -16.35 -11.81
C GLN A 656 -9.03 -15.12 -11.92
N PRO A 657 -9.83 -14.82 -10.88
CA PRO A 657 -10.73 -13.66 -10.84
C PRO A 657 -10.06 -12.36 -11.25
N GLN A 658 -10.72 -11.61 -12.13
CA GLN A 658 -10.28 -10.30 -12.59
C GLN A 658 -11.45 -9.57 -13.25
N ASP A 659 -11.48 -8.25 -13.11
CA ASP A 659 -12.51 -7.40 -13.70
C ASP A 659 -11.99 -5.96 -13.89
N VAL A 660 -12.59 -5.22 -14.82
CA VAL A 660 -12.26 -3.82 -15.13
C VAL A 660 -13.54 -3.03 -15.32
N ASN A 661 -13.72 -1.95 -14.57
CA ASN A 661 -14.91 -1.09 -14.57
C ASN A 661 -16.22 -1.89 -14.50
N PRO A 662 -16.61 -2.35 -13.29
CA PRO A 662 -17.76 -3.24 -13.12
C PRO A 662 -19.05 -2.54 -13.53
N GLU A 663 -20.04 -3.30 -14.02
CA GLU A 663 -21.35 -2.74 -14.43
C GLU A 663 -22.09 -2.05 -13.27
N GLU A 664 -21.81 -2.47 -12.03
CA GLU A 664 -22.34 -1.87 -10.80
C GLU A 664 -21.81 -0.44 -10.57
N GLY A 665 -20.72 -0.04 -11.23
CA GLY A 665 -20.08 1.27 -11.08
C GLY A 665 -19.17 1.38 -9.85
N PHE A 666 -18.96 0.30 -9.11
CA PHE A 666 -18.05 0.29 -7.96
C PHE A 666 -17.53 -1.11 -7.63
N TYR A 667 -16.36 -1.17 -6.99
CA TYR A 667 -15.91 -2.34 -6.23
C TYR A 667 -16.03 -2.07 -4.74
N ALA A 668 -16.43 -3.08 -3.97
CA ALA A 668 -16.29 -3.09 -2.53
C ALA A 668 -15.72 -4.45 -2.11
N ASN A 669 -14.61 -4.42 -1.39
CA ASN A 669 -13.94 -5.61 -0.87
C ASN A 669 -13.55 -5.40 0.59
N TRP A 670 -13.73 -6.43 1.41
CA TRP A 670 -13.21 -6.47 2.78
C TRP A 670 -12.74 -7.87 3.17
N ASN A 671 -11.86 -8.44 2.34
CA ASN A 671 -11.39 -9.84 2.45
C ASN A 671 -12.48 -10.89 2.21
N ASN A 672 -13.57 -10.51 1.55
CA ASN A 672 -14.66 -11.39 1.17
C ASN A 672 -14.30 -12.23 -0.06
N LYS A 673 -15.19 -13.15 -0.41
CA LYS A 673 -15.07 -14.04 -1.58
C LYS A 673 -14.90 -13.23 -2.87
N GLN A 674 -14.01 -13.71 -3.73
CA GLN A 674 -13.60 -13.02 -4.94
C GLN A 674 -14.73 -12.96 -5.96
N ALA A 675 -15.21 -14.14 -6.36
CA ALA A 675 -16.05 -14.33 -7.53
C ALA A 675 -16.95 -15.55 -7.36
N GLN A 676 -17.96 -15.68 -8.22
CA GLN A 676 -18.79 -16.87 -8.27
C GLN A 676 -17.94 -18.07 -8.71
N ASP A 677 -18.18 -19.26 -8.16
CA ASP A 677 -17.46 -20.50 -8.49
C ASP A 677 -15.94 -20.51 -8.23
N PHE A 678 -15.37 -19.45 -7.66
CA PHE A 678 -14.04 -19.53 -7.06
C PHE A 678 -14.21 -20.06 -5.63
N ARG A 679 -14.01 -21.37 -5.45
CA ARG A 679 -14.30 -22.04 -4.18
C ARG A 679 -13.45 -21.45 -3.05
N SER A 680 -14.08 -21.23 -1.90
CA SER A 680 -13.40 -20.86 -0.66
C SER A 680 -12.48 -22.01 -0.23
N GLN A 681 -11.25 -21.67 0.10
CA GLN A 681 -10.25 -22.59 0.63
C GLN A 681 -10.70 -23.29 1.92
N ASP A 682 -10.07 -24.40 2.27
CA ASP A 682 -10.45 -25.27 3.39
C ASP A 682 -10.39 -24.58 4.77
N ASP A 683 -9.51 -23.58 4.92
CA ASP A 683 -9.23 -22.90 6.19
C ASP A 683 -10.23 -21.78 6.51
N THR A 684 -11.15 -21.46 5.58
CA THR A 684 -12.14 -20.42 5.80
C THR A 684 -13.56 -20.92 5.82
N TRP A 685 -14.30 -20.41 6.80
CA TRP A 685 -15.72 -20.61 6.99
C TRP A 685 -16.49 -19.30 6.90
N LYS A 686 -15.86 -18.23 6.39
CA LYS A 686 -16.42 -16.88 6.48
C LYS A 686 -17.22 -16.47 5.25
N HIS A 687 -16.96 -17.08 4.10
CA HIS A 687 -17.56 -16.71 2.81
C HIS A 687 -19.01 -17.22 2.68
N HIS A 688 -19.95 -16.44 3.21
CA HIS A 688 -21.38 -16.71 3.17
C HIS A 688 -22.16 -15.54 2.53
N SER A 689 -23.48 -15.63 2.58
CA SER A 689 -24.41 -14.60 2.08
C SER A 689 -24.30 -13.24 2.75
N THR A 690 -23.55 -13.13 3.85
CA THR A 690 -23.19 -11.88 4.49
C THR A 690 -21.71 -11.90 4.82
N ASP A 691 -21.09 -10.74 4.68
CA ASP A 691 -19.69 -10.49 4.99
C ASP A 691 -19.53 -9.05 5.45
N ARG A 692 -18.43 -8.73 6.14
CA ARG A 692 -18.12 -7.36 6.55
C ARG A 692 -18.07 -6.38 5.38
N ARG A 693 -17.78 -6.86 4.16
CA ARG A 693 -17.94 -6.09 2.91
C ARG A 693 -19.29 -5.37 2.80
N GLU A 694 -20.37 -5.96 3.33
CA GLU A 694 -21.71 -5.36 3.28
C GLU A 694 -21.80 -4.02 4.03
N HIS A 695 -20.93 -3.78 5.01
CA HIS A 695 -20.83 -2.48 5.67
C HIS A 695 -20.48 -1.38 4.66
N LEU A 696 -19.60 -1.64 3.69
CA LEU A 696 -19.23 -0.70 2.64
C LEU A 696 -20.29 -0.64 1.54
N ALA A 697 -20.73 -1.80 1.05
CA ALA A 697 -21.59 -1.90 -0.11
C ALA A 697 -22.95 -1.23 0.09
N VAL A 698 -23.61 -1.47 1.23
CA VAL A 698 -24.92 -0.86 1.53
C VAL A 698 -24.86 0.67 1.52
N ARG A 699 -23.75 1.24 2.00
CA ARG A 699 -23.52 2.69 2.01
C ARG A 699 -23.24 3.24 0.62
N MET A 700 -22.42 2.53 -0.16
CA MET A 700 -22.12 2.88 -1.54
C MET A 700 -23.38 2.87 -2.41
N GLU A 701 -24.16 1.80 -2.32
CA GLU A 701 -25.42 1.65 -3.03
C GLU A 701 -26.42 2.75 -2.64
N ALA A 702 -26.52 3.08 -1.34
CA ALA A 702 -27.36 4.18 -0.87
C ALA A 702 -26.91 5.55 -1.41
N ALA A 703 -25.59 5.79 -1.45
CA ALA A 703 -25.02 7.02 -1.99
C ALA A 703 -25.31 7.16 -3.50
N MET A 704 -25.08 6.11 -4.28
CA MET A 704 -25.40 6.07 -5.71
C MET A 704 -26.90 6.19 -5.99
N ALA A 705 -27.75 5.54 -5.19
CA ALA A 705 -29.21 5.62 -5.32
C ALA A 705 -29.78 7.01 -5.03
N SER A 706 -29.04 7.87 -4.31
CA SER A 706 -29.42 9.28 -4.10
C SER A 706 -29.41 10.10 -5.40
N GLY A 707 -28.65 9.65 -6.41
CA GLY A 707 -28.42 10.34 -7.68
C GLY A 707 -27.46 11.53 -7.60
N GLN A 708 -26.76 11.70 -6.47
CA GLN A 708 -25.65 12.63 -6.34
C GLN A 708 -24.37 11.95 -6.83
N ALA A 709 -23.58 12.68 -7.62
CA ALA A 709 -22.25 12.23 -8.03
C ALA A 709 -21.31 12.30 -6.82
N LEU A 710 -20.41 11.32 -6.69
CA LEU A 710 -19.58 11.11 -5.51
C LEU A 710 -18.28 11.91 -5.59
N THR A 711 -17.92 12.54 -4.46
CA THR A 711 -16.63 13.19 -4.24
C THR A 711 -15.65 12.27 -3.49
N ARG A 712 -14.36 12.65 -3.37
CA ARG A 712 -13.41 11.93 -2.51
C ARG A 712 -13.84 11.97 -1.04
N GLY A 713 -14.36 13.10 -0.58
CA GLY A 713 -14.94 13.26 0.74
C GLY A 713 -16.07 12.27 1.01
N ASP A 714 -17.00 12.09 0.06
CA ASP A 714 -18.09 11.12 0.19
C ASP A 714 -17.57 9.68 0.30
N MET A 715 -16.56 9.32 -0.49
CA MET A 715 -15.94 7.99 -0.44
C MET A 715 -15.26 7.73 0.91
N VAL A 716 -14.59 8.73 1.49
CA VAL A 716 -14.04 8.65 2.85
C VAL A 716 -15.16 8.53 3.89
N ASN A 717 -16.24 9.30 3.76
CA ASN A 717 -17.39 9.21 4.66
C ASN A 717 -17.99 7.81 4.65
N ILE A 718 -18.12 7.17 3.48
CA ILE A 718 -18.60 5.79 3.34
C ILE A 718 -17.69 4.81 4.08
N ALA A 719 -16.37 4.88 3.86
CA ALA A 719 -15.40 3.98 4.47
C ALA A 719 -15.36 4.11 6.00
N GLU A 720 -15.38 5.33 6.51
CA GLU A 720 -15.28 5.61 7.96
C GLU A 720 -16.61 5.37 8.69
N ASP A 721 -17.74 5.62 8.03
CA ASP A 721 -19.04 5.25 8.59
C ASP A 721 -19.13 3.73 8.78
N ALA A 722 -18.74 2.96 7.76
CA ALA A 722 -18.62 1.50 7.79
C ALA A 722 -17.65 1.01 8.88
N GLY A 723 -16.56 1.75 9.10
CA GLY A 723 -15.54 1.45 10.11
C GLY A 723 -16.05 1.44 11.56
N THR A 724 -17.22 2.01 11.83
CA THR A 724 -17.78 2.12 13.20
C THR A 724 -18.93 1.14 13.48
N VAL A 725 -19.25 0.27 12.53
CA VAL A 725 -20.41 -0.63 12.59
C VAL A 725 -20.06 -1.97 13.23
N ASP A 726 -20.92 -2.44 14.11
CA ASP A 726 -20.93 -3.83 14.57
C ASP A 726 -21.70 -4.70 13.56
N PHE A 727 -21.09 -5.80 13.13
CA PHE A 727 -21.69 -6.72 12.15
C PHE A 727 -23.03 -7.30 12.62
N ASN A 728 -23.13 -7.64 13.91
CA ASN A 728 -24.30 -8.34 14.42
C ASN A 728 -25.60 -7.53 14.30
N PRO A 729 -25.69 -6.26 14.74
CA PRO A 729 -26.89 -5.45 14.54
C PRO A 729 -27.19 -5.15 13.07
N GLN A 730 -26.19 -4.98 12.20
CA GLN A 730 -26.45 -4.72 10.77
C GLN A 730 -27.03 -5.97 10.08
N GLU A 731 -26.45 -7.15 10.33
CA GLU A 731 -26.71 -8.34 9.50
C GLU A 731 -27.59 -9.40 10.15
N ILE A 732 -27.58 -9.51 11.48
CA ILE A 732 -28.18 -10.66 12.20
C ILE A 732 -29.33 -10.26 13.13
N TYR A 733 -29.16 -9.24 13.97
CA TYR A 733 -30.16 -8.92 14.99
C TYR A 733 -31.49 -8.48 14.39
N GLY A 734 -31.49 -7.73 13.28
CA GLY A 734 -32.75 -7.37 12.59
C GLY A 734 -33.61 -8.60 12.25
N LEU A 735 -32.98 -9.64 11.70
CA LEU A 735 -33.64 -10.91 11.36
C LEU A 735 -34.14 -11.64 12.61
N ALA A 736 -33.29 -11.74 13.65
CA ALA A 736 -33.66 -12.38 14.91
C ALA A 736 -34.85 -11.66 15.59
N LEU A 737 -34.79 -10.32 15.68
CA LEU A 737 -35.84 -9.48 16.27
C LEU A 737 -37.15 -9.53 15.49
N GLU A 738 -37.09 -9.72 14.16
CA GLU A 738 -38.26 -9.98 13.33
C GLU A 738 -38.89 -11.34 13.66
N ILE A 739 -38.10 -12.41 13.75
CA ILE A 739 -38.58 -13.75 14.09
C ILE A 739 -39.23 -13.75 15.49
N MET A 740 -38.57 -13.13 16.47
CA MET A 740 -39.04 -13.01 17.84
C MET A 740 -40.42 -12.33 17.92
N GLY A 741 -40.70 -11.35 17.06
CA GLY A 741 -41.87 -10.49 17.18
C GLY A 741 -41.83 -9.63 18.45
N THR A 742 -42.91 -8.93 18.79
CA THR A 742 -42.92 -7.93 19.88
C THR A 742 -43.37 -8.46 21.24
N GLU A 743 -43.95 -9.66 21.31
CA GLU A 743 -44.51 -10.23 22.56
C GLU A 743 -43.71 -11.48 22.98
N PRO A 744 -43.16 -11.53 24.21
CA PRO A 744 -42.44 -12.70 24.70
C PRO A 744 -43.37 -13.89 24.93
N PRO A 745 -42.89 -15.14 24.75
CA PRO A 745 -43.66 -16.33 25.05
C PRO A 745 -43.93 -16.46 26.55
N ALA A 746 -45.08 -17.05 26.90
CA ALA A 746 -45.48 -17.21 28.30
C ALA A 746 -44.51 -18.08 29.14
N VAL A 747 -43.64 -18.86 28.48
CA VAL A 747 -42.65 -19.74 29.11
C VAL A 747 -41.55 -18.96 29.85
N LEU A 748 -41.23 -17.73 29.42
CA LEU A 748 -40.22 -16.88 30.03
C LEU A 748 -40.55 -16.44 31.46
N GLY A 749 -41.81 -16.53 31.87
CA GLY A 749 -42.21 -16.29 33.26
C GLY A 749 -41.84 -14.90 33.78
N GLY A 750 -40.91 -14.85 34.74
CA GLY A 750 -40.51 -13.62 35.45
C GLY A 750 -39.62 -12.68 34.66
N ASP A 751 -38.92 -13.19 33.63
CA ASP A 751 -37.92 -12.44 32.88
C ASP A 751 -38.50 -11.76 31.63
N ALA A 752 -39.77 -12.02 31.32
CA ALA A 752 -40.46 -11.53 30.11
C ALA A 752 -40.44 -10.00 29.95
N ASP A 753 -40.64 -9.24 31.04
CA ASP A 753 -40.63 -7.77 30.99
C ASP A 753 -39.23 -7.20 30.71
N LEU A 754 -38.19 -7.83 31.28
CA LEU A 754 -36.80 -7.42 31.11
C LEU A 754 -36.30 -7.78 29.71
N ALA A 755 -36.53 -9.01 29.26
CA ALA A 755 -36.21 -9.44 27.89
C ALA A 755 -36.91 -8.57 26.84
N SER A 756 -38.17 -8.18 27.07
CA SER A 756 -38.88 -7.25 26.18
C SER A 756 -38.22 -5.87 26.11
N SER A 757 -37.69 -5.40 27.24
CA SER A 757 -36.97 -4.13 27.31
C SER A 757 -35.63 -4.22 26.56
N MET A 758 -34.88 -5.32 26.74
CA MET A 758 -33.64 -5.61 26.01
C MET A 758 -33.87 -5.65 24.50
N ARG A 759 -34.91 -6.36 24.06
CA ARG A 759 -35.32 -6.42 22.65
C ARG A 759 -35.57 -5.03 22.07
N SER A 760 -36.25 -4.15 22.79
CA SER A 760 -36.53 -2.78 22.32
C SER A 760 -35.24 -1.97 22.17
N ILE A 761 -34.31 -2.09 23.13
CA ILE A 761 -33.02 -1.39 23.09
C ILE A 761 -32.18 -1.87 21.90
N LEU A 762 -32.17 -3.18 21.63
CA LEU A 762 -31.49 -3.74 20.45
C LEU A 762 -32.15 -3.27 19.14
N GLN A 763 -33.48 -3.20 19.07
CA GLN A 763 -34.17 -2.68 17.90
C GLN A 763 -33.79 -1.22 17.62
N ASP A 764 -33.76 -0.37 18.65
CA ASP A 764 -33.36 1.04 18.51
C ASP A 764 -31.93 1.17 17.99
N TRP A 765 -31.03 0.24 18.36
CA TRP A 765 -29.65 0.20 17.86
C TRP A 765 -29.54 -0.28 16.42
N VAL A 766 -30.33 -1.30 16.03
CA VAL A 766 -30.45 -1.75 14.64
C VAL A 766 -30.98 -0.62 13.75
N ASP A 767 -31.99 0.11 14.22
CA ASP A 767 -32.65 1.18 13.45
C ASP A 767 -31.71 2.36 13.13
N VAL A 768 -30.66 2.56 13.93
CA VAL A 768 -29.62 3.58 13.72
C VAL A 768 -28.33 3.01 13.11
N GLY A 769 -28.35 1.78 12.58
CA GLY A 769 -27.23 1.20 11.84
C GLY A 769 -26.17 0.47 12.67
N GLY A 770 -26.40 0.22 13.96
CA GLY A 770 -25.53 -0.67 14.73
C GLY A 770 -24.15 -0.10 15.09
N HIS A 771 -24.03 1.22 15.21
CA HIS A 771 -22.75 1.89 15.46
C HIS A 771 -22.23 1.74 16.89
N ARG A 772 -20.90 1.61 17.02
CA ARG A 772 -20.13 1.80 18.26
C ARG A 772 -19.37 3.13 18.20
N ARG A 773 -20.02 4.22 18.60
CA ARG A 773 -19.48 5.58 18.55
C ARG A 773 -19.52 6.25 19.92
N ASP A 774 -18.50 7.06 20.19
CA ASP A 774 -18.36 7.93 21.36
C ASP A 774 -18.13 9.35 20.81
N LEU A 775 -19.19 9.95 20.23
CA LEU A 775 -19.08 11.20 19.47
C LEU A 775 -18.73 12.41 20.35
N ASP A 776 -19.13 12.40 21.62
CA ASP A 776 -18.83 13.47 22.58
C ASP A 776 -17.55 13.24 23.39
N ARG A 777 -16.89 12.10 23.17
CA ARG A 777 -15.61 11.68 23.77
C ARG A 777 -15.67 11.60 25.30
N ASP A 778 -16.76 11.08 25.84
CA ASP A 778 -16.95 10.89 27.29
C ASP A 778 -16.51 9.50 27.80
N SER A 779 -15.94 8.67 26.90
CA SER A 779 -15.56 7.27 27.14
C SER A 779 -16.73 6.29 27.27
N ILE A 780 -17.93 6.68 26.83
CA ILE A 780 -19.11 5.84 26.79
C ILE A 780 -19.65 5.83 25.36
N TYR A 781 -20.01 4.66 24.86
CA TYR A 781 -20.68 4.61 23.57
C TYR A 781 -22.07 5.28 23.63
N ASP A 782 -22.46 5.99 22.57
CA ASP A 782 -23.79 6.60 22.41
C ASP A 782 -24.91 5.56 22.62
N HIS A 783 -24.64 4.29 22.27
CA HIS A 783 -25.52 3.12 22.44
C HIS A 783 -24.97 2.08 23.43
N ALA A 784 -24.20 2.48 24.45
CA ALA A 784 -23.48 1.57 25.36
C ALA A 784 -24.32 0.47 26.02
N VAL A 785 -25.62 0.72 26.27
CA VAL A 785 -26.53 -0.31 26.81
C VAL A 785 -26.87 -1.37 25.76
N ALA A 786 -27.12 -0.95 24.52
CA ALA A 786 -27.39 -1.89 23.43
C ALA A 786 -26.16 -2.74 23.12
N VAL A 787 -24.96 -2.12 23.11
CA VAL A 787 -23.68 -2.82 22.97
C VAL A 787 -23.53 -3.91 24.05
N SER A 788 -23.76 -3.56 25.33
CA SER A 788 -23.66 -4.54 26.43
C SER A 788 -24.64 -5.71 26.27
N ILE A 789 -25.87 -5.44 25.85
CA ILE A 789 -26.90 -6.46 25.63
C ILE A 789 -26.52 -7.36 24.44
N GLY A 790 -26.09 -6.76 23.33
CA GLY A 790 -25.68 -7.48 22.12
C GLY A 790 -24.53 -8.44 22.39
N ASP A 791 -23.44 -7.93 22.98
CA ASP A 791 -22.26 -8.72 23.36
C ASP A 791 -22.62 -9.92 24.25
N ALA A 792 -23.51 -9.70 25.23
CA ALA A 792 -23.96 -10.76 26.13
C ALA A 792 -24.85 -11.81 25.45
N TRP A 793 -25.49 -11.46 24.32
CA TRP A 793 -26.47 -12.31 23.64
C TRP A 793 -25.85 -13.24 22.57
N VAL A 794 -24.71 -12.86 21.97
CA VAL A 794 -24.06 -13.61 20.88
C VAL A 794 -23.89 -15.11 21.20
N ARG A 795 -23.23 -15.43 22.32
CA ARG A 795 -22.97 -16.82 22.71
C ARG A 795 -24.25 -17.60 23.02
N PRO A 796 -25.15 -17.11 23.91
CA PRO A 796 -26.43 -17.77 24.14
C PRO A 796 -27.23 -18.02 22.86
N MET A 797 -27.22 -17.09 21.90
CA MET A 797 -27.92 -17.26 20.63
C MET A 797 -27.33 -18.40 19.79
N ILE A 798 -26.01 -18.45 19.63
CA ILE A 798 -25.33 -19.53 18.89
C ILE A 798 -25.59 -20.88 19.55
N GLU A 799 -25.44 -20.97 20.87
CA GLU A 799 -25.66 -22.21 21.62
C GLU A 799 -27.12 -22.68 21.51
N ALA A 800 -28.08 -21.75 21.55
CA ALA A 800 -29.51 -22.08 21.44
C ALA A 800 -29.94 -22.48 20.02
N VAL A 801 -29.32 -21.91 18.98
CA VAL A 801 -29.67 -22.22 17.58
C VAL A 801 -28.92 -23.43 17.04
N LEU A 802 -27.63 -23.59 17.37
CA LEU A 802 -26.76 -24.61 16.76
C LEU A 802 -26.34 -25.73 17.72
N GLY A 803 -26.38 -25.52 19.04
CA GLY A 803 -25.67 -26.36 20.02
C GLY A 803 -26.15 -27.81 20.13
N ASP A 804 -27.40 -28.10 19.77
CA ASP A 804 -27.92 -29.48 19.78
C ASP A 804 -27.46 -30.29 18.55
N GLU A 805 -27.16 -29.62 17.44
CA GLU A 805 -26.88 -30.24 16.14
C GLU A 805 -25.42 -30.11 15.72
N VAL A 806 -24.69 -29.12 16.23
CA VAL A 806 -23.29 -28.86 15.85
C VAL A 806 -22.41 -29.02 17.08
N PRO A 807 -21.33 -29.82 17.03
CA PRO A 807 -20.38 -29.93 18.13
C PRO A 807 -19.54 -28.64 18.20
N LEU A 808 -20.08 -27.62 18.87
CA LEU A 808 -19.51 -26.28 18.95
C LEU A 808 -18.10 -26.24 19.56
N GLU A 809 -17.69 -27.26 20.31
CA GLU A 809 -16.34 -27.36 20.89
C GLU A 809 -15.28 -27.77 19.87
N THR A 810 -15.67 -28.48 18.80
CA THR A 810 -14.75 -29.04 17.80
C THR A 810 -14.87 -28.41 16.42
N TRP A 811 -15.85 -27.53 16.22
CA TRP A 811 -15.94 -26.69 15.02
C TRP A 811 -14.75 -25.71 14.94
N PRO A 812 -13.90 -25.76 13.90
CA PRO A 812 -12.71 -24.90 13.73
C PRO A 812 -12.97 -23.39 13.50
N GLU A 813 -14.19 -22.89 13.72
CA GLU A 813 -14.52 -21.45 13.64
C GLU A 813 -14.71 -20.84 15.04
N GLY A 814 -14.29 -19.59 15.25
CA GLY A 814 -14.46 -18.89 16.53
C GLY A 814 -15.91 -18.45 16.79
N VAL A 815 -16.24 -17.99 18.01
CA VAL A 815 -17.58 -17.41 18.26
C VAL A 815 -17.73 -16.08 17.52
N GLU A 816 -16.76 -15.18 17.70
CA GLU A 816 -16.67 -13.85 17.10
C GLU A 816 -15.23 -13.32 17.26
N ASP A 817 -14.79 -12.43 16.38
CA ASP A 817 -13.58 -11.60 16.55
C ASP A 817 -13.96 -10.18 17.01
N HIS A 818 -13.97 -9.98 18.33
CA HIS A 818 -14.49 -8.77 18.98
C HIS A 818 -13.43 -7.65 19.10
N PRO A 819 -13.80 -6.35 19.01
CA PRO A 819 -12.87 -5.22 19.03
C PRO A 819 -11.99 -5.08 20.29
N ARG A 820 -12.49 -5.46 21.48
CA ARG A 820 -11.75 -5.62 22.76
C ARG A 820 -10.35 -6.26 22.71
N GLY A 821 -9.99 -6.95 21.63
CA GLY A 821 -8.61 -7.42 21.42
C GLY A 821 -7.57 -6.30 21.29
N GLY A 822 -8.02 -5.06 21.02
CA GLY A 822 -7.16 -3.87 20.88
C GLY A 822 -6.32 -3.86 19.60
N ILE A 823 -6.61 -4.76 18.65
CA ILE A 823 -5.83 -4.97 17.41
C ILE A 823 -6.31 -4.09 16.24
N GLY A 824 -7.41 -3.34 16.42
CA GLY A 824 -8.01 -2.47 15.41
C GLY A 824 -9.04 -3.13 14.49
N SER A 825 -9.02 -4.46 14.31
CA SER A 825 -10.03 -5.20 13.52
C SER A 825 -11.14 -5.66 14.44
N ALA A 826 -12.34 -5.77 13.89
CA ALA A 826 -13.32 -6.70 14.40
C ALA A 826 -14.28 -7.18 13.32
N TYR A 827 -15.01 -8.25 13.63
CA TYR A 827 -16.09 -8.81 12.83
C TYR A 827 -15.68 -9.33 11.44
N ASN A 828 -14.43 -9.76 11.27
CA ASN A 828 -13.97 -10.46 10.06
C ASN A 828 -14.38 -11.95 10.06
N SER A 829 -14.52 -12.60 11.22
CA SER A 829 -14.85 -14.04 11.33
C SER A 829 -15.95 -14.29 12.37
N GLY A 830 -16.27 -15.56 12.66
CA GLY A 830 -17.19 -15.93 13.73
C GLY A 830 -18.50 -16.60 13.31
N ARG A 831 -19.03 -17.40 14.23
CA ARG A 831 -20.22 -18.27 14.10
C ARG A 831 -21.56 -17.53 13.94
N MET A 832 -21.61 -16.22 14.14
CA MET A 832 -22.85 -15.46 13.99
C MET A 832 -23.34 -15.40 12.54
N ARG A 833 -22.43 -15.36 11.56
CA ARG A 833 -22.78 -15.28 10.13
C ARG A 833 -23.60 -16.47 9.63
N PHE A 834 -23.40 -17.65 10.22
CA PHE A 834 -24.10 -18.87 9.83
C PHE A 834 -25.57 -18.83 10.22
N LEU A 835 -25.98 -17.95 11.14
CA LEU A 835 -27.38 -17.83 11.53
C LEU A 835 -28.22 -17.14 10.45
N GLN A 836 -27.61 -16.31 9.58
CA GLN A 836 -28.35 -15.49 8.62
C GLN A 836 -29.24 -16.33 7.70
N LYS A 837 -28.67 -17.31 6.99
CA LYS A 837 -29.44 -18.18 6.09
C LYS A 837 -30.45 -19.04 6.81
N ASP A 838 -30.14 -19.46 8.04
CA ASP A 838 -31.10 -20.20 8.85
C ASP A 838 -32.33 -19.34 9.16
N PHE A 839 -32.11 -18.07 9.50
CA PHE A 839 -33.18 -17.09 9.73
C PHE A 839 -33.94 -16.75 8.44
N TRP A 840 -33.27 -16.64 7.29
CA TRP A 840 -33.92 -16.50 5.99
C TRP A 840 -34.86 -17.67 5.69
N GLN A 841 -34.43 -18.90 5.97
CA GLN A 841 -35.26 -20.11 5.82
C GLN A 841 -36.48 -20.09 6.75
N VAL A 842 -36.32 -19.67 8.00
CA VAL A 842 -37.43 -19.51 8.97
C VAL A 842 -38.42 -18.42 8.54
N LEU A 843 -37.92 -17.36 7.88
CA LEU A 843 -38.70 -16.22 7.41
C LEU A 843 -39.29 -16.40 6.01
N ASP A 844 -39.01 -17.51 5.32
CA ASP A 844 -39.40 -17.75 3.92
C ASP A 844 -38.85 -16.66 2.97
N MET A 845 -37.63 -16.21 3.24
CA MET A 845 -36.91 -15.26 2.39
C MET A 845 -36.28 -15.98 1.19
N PRO A 846 -36.17 -15.33 0.01
CA PRO A 846 -35.57 -15.95 -1.17
C PRO A 846 -34.09 -16.29 -0.96
N MET A 847 -33.70 -17.50 -1.36
CA MET A 847 -32.31 -17.99 -1.36
C MET A 847 -32.02 -18.69 -2.69
N ARG A 848 -30.78 -18.58 -3.21
CA ARG A 848 -30.37 -19.34 -4.41
C ARG A 848 -30.14 -20.80 -4.08
N GLU A 849 -29.77 -21.11 -2.84
CA GLU A 849 -29.61 -22.46 -2.33
C GLU A 849 -30.15 -22.58 -0.91
N GLU A 850 -31.06 -23.55 -0.71
CA GLU A 850 -31.59 -23.91 0.62
C GLU A 850 -30.59 -24.79 1.36
N ARG A 851 -30.55 -24.65 2.69
CA ARG A 851 -29.76 -25.57 3.53
C ARG A 851 -30.40 -26.95 3.58
N SER A 852 -29.59 -27.96 3.89
CA SER A 852 -30.07 -29.34 4.10
C SER A 852 -31.11 -29.44 5.21
N ARG A 853 -31.09 -28.49 6.16
CA ARG A 853 -31.99 -28.39 7.31
C ARG A 853 -32.13 -26.96 7.86
N THR A 854 -33.08 -26.77 8.76
CA THR A 854 -33.17 -25.57 9.61
C THR A 854 -32.68 -25.93 11.01
N TYR A 855 -31.89 -25.06 11.62
CA TYR A 855 -31.29 -25.25 12.93
C TYR A 855 -32.09 -24.57 14.05
N CYS A 856 -32.66 -23.39 13.80
CA CYS A 856 -33.40 -22.66 14.82
C CYS A 856 -34.75 -23.33 15.17
N GLY A 857 -34.85 -23.87 16.38
CA GLY A 857 -36.04 -24.53 16.90
C GLY A 857 -36.39 -25.79 16.10
N THR A 858 -37.63 -25.93 15.64
CA THR A 858 -38.01 -27.02 14.71
C THR A 858 -38.12 -26.55 13.26
N GLY A 859 -37.56 -25.38 12.96
CA GLY A 859 -37.66 -24.70 11.66
C GLY A 859 -38.96 -23.92 11.43
N THR A 860 -39.84 -23.85 12.43
CA THR A 860 -41.01 -22.95 12.37
C THR A 860 -40.70 -21.61 13.03
N ARG A 861 -41.28 -20.52 12.51
CA ARG A 861 -41.14 -19.18 13.12
C ARG A 861 -41.54 -19.13 14.59
N ALA A 862 -42.54 -19.92 15.01
CA ALA A 862 -43.00 -19.94 16.40
C ALA A 862 -41.97 -20.60 17.33
N ASP A 863 -41.40 -21.73 16.91
CA ASP A 863 -40.42 -22.44 17.74
C ASP A 863 -39.08 -21.70 17.77
N CYS A 864 -38.64 -21.16 16.61
CA CYS A 864 -37.45 -20.33 16.56
C CYS A 864 -37.61 -19.04 17.40
N SER A 865 -38.80 -18.41 17.38
CA SER A 865 -39.12 -17.29 18.27
C SER A 865 -38.94 -17.67 19.74
N GLU A 866 -39.44 -18.84 20.18
CA GLU A 866 -39.26 -19.31 21.56
C GLU A 866 -37.79 -19.52 21.93
N VAL A 867 -37.00 -20.11 21.03
CA VAL A 867 -35.54 -20.29 21.19
C VAL A 867 -34.82 -18.95 21.35
N LEU A 868 -35.10 -17.98 20.46
CA LEU A 868 -34.45 -16.67 20.49
C LEU A 868 -34.83 -15.88 21.75
N TRP A 869 -36.11 -15.91 22.15
CA TRP A 869 -36.56 -15.31 23.40
C TRP A 869 -35.89 -15.92 24.63
N GLN A 870 -35.71 -17.24 24.66
CA GLN A 870 -34.99 -17.91 25.74
C GLN A 870 -33.51 -17.50 25.76
N SER A 871 -32.83 -17.50 24.61
CA SER A 871 -31.42 -17.10 24.53
C SER A 871 -31.18 -15.64 24.97
N LEU A 872 -32.12 -14.72 24.69
CA LEU A 872 -32.04 -13.34 25.17
C LEU A 872 -32.24 -13.26 26.68
N ALA A 873 -33.07 -14.14 27.25
CA ALA A 873 -33.22 -14.24 28.70
C ALA A 873 -31.98 -14.84 29.35
N ASP A 874 -31.31 -15.81 28.72
CA ASP A 874 -30.04 -16.37 29.22
C ASP A 874 -28.93 -15.31 29.26
N ALA A 875 -28.98 -14.31 28.36
CA ALA A 875 -28.08 -13.15 28.43
C ALA A 875 -28.30 -12.28 29.68
N ILE A 876 -29.48 -12.31 30.33
CA ILE A 876 -29.73 -11.63 31.61
C ILE A 876 -28.85 -12.22 32.71
N ASP A 877 -28.65 -13.54 32.73
CA ASP A 877 -27.80 -14.19 33.73
C ASP A 877 -26.34 -13.77 33.57
N VAL A 878 -25.87 -13.59 32.33
CA VAL A 878 -24.54 -13.05 32.03
C VAL A 878 -24.40 -11.63 32.60
N LEU A 879 -25.38 -10.75 32.33
CA LEU A 879 -25.35 -9.34 32.74
C LEU A 879 -25.57 -9.12 34.24
N SER A 880 -26.36 -9.98 34.88
CA SER A 880 -26.79 -9.82 36.28
C SER A 880 -25.88 -10.52 37.30
N THR A 881 -25.01 -11.43 36.85
CA THR A 881 -23.99 -12.03 37.71
C THR A 881 -23.01 -10.94 38.16
N THR A 882 -22.47 -11.05 39.39
CA THR A 882 -21.44 -10.14 39.92
C THR A 882 -20.08 -10.82 39.76
N TYR A 883 -19.09 -10.08 39.29
CA TYR A 883 -17.72 -10.58 39.21
C TYR A 883 -17.16 -10.85 40.61
N GLU A 884 -16.68 -12.07 40.88
CA GLU A 884 -16.14 -12.49 42.19
C GLU A 884 -14.59 -12.43 42.28
N GLY A 885 -13.92 -11.55 41.51
CA GLY A 885 -12.46 -11.36 41.57
C GLY A 885 -11.98 -10.19 42.46
N GLU A 886 -10.71 -10.21 42.89
CA GLU A 886 -10.11 -9.19 43.78
C GLU A 886 -9.62 -7.91 43.06
N GLU A 887 -9.62 -7.88 41.72
CA GLU A 887 -9.28 -6.73 40.87
C GLU A 887 -10.50 -6.34 40.01
N GLU A 888 -10.81 -5.03 39.85
CA GLU A 888 -11.86 -4.60 38.91
C GLU A 888 -11.52 -5.14 37.51
N PRO A 889 -12.45 -5.79 36.77
CA PRO A 889 -12.09 -6.36 35.48
C PRO A 889 -11.77 -5.23 34.50
N PRO A 890 -10.50 -5.08 34.07
CA PRO A 890 -10.17 -4.18 32.98
C PRO A 890 -10.48 -4.94 31.70
N CYS A 891 -11.60 -4.63 31.04
CA CYS A 891 -11.87 -4.94 29.63
C CYS A 891 -11.57 -6.39 29.11
N GLY A 892 -11.54 -7.41 29.99
CA GLY A 892 -10.67 -8.56 29.73
C GLY A 892 -11.28 -9.92 29.40
N PHE A 893 -12.55 -10.22 29.73
CA PHE A 893 -13.15 -11.56 29.50
C PHE A 893 -14.70 -11.50 29.53
N PRO A 894 -15.44 -12.57 29.14
CA PRO A 894 -16.91 -12.67 29.29
C PRO A 894 -17.41 -12.41 30.73
N GLU A 895 -16.50 -12.44 31.70
CA GLU A 895 -16.74 -12.18 33.12
C GLU A 895 -16.68 -10.67 33.48
N ALA A 896 -16.28 -9.79 32.54
CA ALA A 896 -16.30 -8.33 32.71
C ALA A 896 -17.71 -7.73 32.50
N TYR A 897 -18.65 -8.51 31.93
CA TYR A 897 -20.05 -8.12 31.67
C TYR A 897 -20.95 -8.25 32.91
N HIS A 898 -20.35 -8.49 34.06
CA HIS A 898 -21.02 -8.70 35.33
C HIS A 898 -21.30 -7.38 36.04
N PHE A 899 -22.34 -6.69 35.59
CA PHE A 899 -22.80 -5.44 36.23
C PHE A 899 -23.39 -5.69 37.63
N GLY A 900 -23.71 -6.94 37.97
CA GLY A 900 -24.38 -7.27 39.23
C GLY A 900 -25.76 -6.64 39.35
N SER A 901 -26.36 -6.26 38.22
CA SER A 901 -27.63 -5.53 38.15
C SER A 901 -28.59 -6.16 37.15
N THR A 902 -29.89 -6.03 37.45
CA THR A 902 -31.00 -6.37 36.56
C THR A 902 -31.63 -5.12 35.92
N THR A 903 -30.96 -3.97 36.05
CA THR A 903 -31.44 -2.68 35.52
C THR A 903 -30.68 -2.35 34.23
N PRO A 904 -31.32 -2.34 33.05
CA PRO A 904 -30.63 -2.11 31.79
C PRO A 904 -29.83 -0.80 31.71
N THR A 905 -30.31 0.28 32.33
CA THR A 905 -29.60 1.57 32.33
C THR A 905 -28.29 1.56 33.11
N GLU A 906 -28.00 0.49 33.86
CA GLU A 906 -26.73 0.31 34.58
C GLU A 906 -25.73 -0.55 33.80
N TRP A 907 -26.16 -1.16 32.68
CA TRP A 907 -25.32 -1.98 31.78
C TRP A 907 -24.60 -1.09 30.77
N VAL A 908 -23.66 -0.28 31.22
CA VAL A 908 -22.94 0.68 30.38
C VAL A 908 -21.57 0.12 30.00
N TYR A 909 -21.38 -0.22 28.72
CA TYR A 909 -20.10 -0.66 28.18
C TYR A 909 -19.14 0.54 28.04
N PRO A 910 -17.92 0.50 28.62
CA PRO A 910 -16.92 1.54 28.44
C PRO A 910 -16.31 1.49 27.04
N ALA A 911 -16.33 2.60 26.29
CA ALA A 911 -15.73 2.67 24.96
C ALA A 911 -14.20 2.43 24.99
N ASP A 912 -13.54 2.78 26.11
CA ASP A 912 -12.11 2.55 26.33
C ASP A 912 -11.71 1.08 26.23
N CYS A 913 -12.65 0.15 26.39
CA CYS A 913 -12.36 -1.28 26.32
C CYS A 913 -12.08 -1.79 24.91
N ASP A 914 -12.53 -1.08 23.89
CA ASP A 914 -12.31 -1.46 22.49
C ASP A 914 -11.15 -0.67 21.85
N ASN A 915 -10.53 0.27 22.58
CA ASN A 915 -9.46 1.11 22.06
C ASN A 915 -8.37 0.29 21.34
N ILE A 916 -7.93 0.80 20.19
CA ILE A 916 -6.78 0.28 19.46
C ILE A 916 -5.53 0.53 20.28
N VAL A 917 -4.81 -0.54 20.62
CA VAL A 917 -3.56 -0.51 21.37
C VAL A 917 -2.42 -0.76 20.39
N GLN A 918 -1.52 0.22 20.26
CA GLN A 918 -0.37 0.09 19.36
C GLN A 918 0.72 -0.77 20.02
N GLY A 919 1.07 -1.90 19.41
CA GLY A 919 2.08 -2.82 19.94
C GLY A 919 3.48 -2.22 19.85
N ALA A 920 4.21 -2.14 20.96
CA ALA A 920 5.61 -1.72 20.95
C ALA A 920 6.47 -2.84 20.35
N ALA A 921 6.75 -2.78 19.04
CA ALA A 921 7.71 -3.65 18.37
C ALA A 921 9.15 -3.34 18.82
N GLY A 922 9.38 -2.14 19.36
CA GLY A 922 10.58 -1.71 20.08
C GLY A 922 10.35 -1.50 21.57
N VAL A 923 10.69 -0.31 22.09
CA VAL A 923 10.68 -0.03 23.54
C VAL A 923 9.44 0.74 24.02
N VAL A 924 8.83 1.54 23.16
CA VAL A 924 7.75 2.48 23.52
C VAL A 924 6.59 2.26 22.57
N ALA A 925 5.38 2.24 23.10
CA ALA A 925 4.16 2.23 22.31
C ALA A 925 3.67 3.66 22.10
N ALA A 926 3.12 3.95 20.92
CA ALA A 926 2.31 5.15 20.74
C ALA A 926 1.01 5.05 21.58
N PRO A 927 0.35 6.18 21.90
CA PRO A 927 -0.93 6.19 22.61
C PRO A 927 -1.99 5.35 21.89
N SER A 928 -2.88 4.76 22.68
CA SER A 928 -4.07 4.08 22.16
C SER A 928 -4.99 5.05 21.45
N MET A 929 -5.74 4.57 20.47
CA MET A 929 -6.73 5.34 19.73
C MET A 929 -8.12 4.73 19.95
N ARG A 930 -9.18 5.52 19.80
CA ARG A 930 -10.55 5.00 19.82
C ARG A 930 -10.74 3.89 18.78
N TRP A 931 -11.61 2.94 19.09
CA TRP A 931 -11.94 1.89 18.15
C TRP A 931 -12.63 2.47 16.92
N VAL A 932 -12.03 2.19 15.78
CA VAL A 932 -12.63 2.26 14.45
C VAL A 932 -11.94 1.17 13.65
N ASN A 933 -12.69 0.45 12.84
CA ASN A 933 -12.17 -0.54 11.91
C ASN A 933 -11.50 0.15 10.70
N ARG A 934 -10.54 1.04 11.00
CA ARG A 934 -9.81 1.88 10.06
C ARG A 934 -8.50 1.18 9.66
N PRO A 935 -8.08 1.28 8.39
CA PRO A 935 -6.84 0.68 7.89
C PRO A 935 -5.52 1.22 8.45
N THR A 936 -4.47 0.39 8.39
CA THR A 936 -3.10 0.73 8.82
C THR A 936 -2.40 1.59 7.79
N PHE A 937 -2.61 1.36 6.50
CA PHE A 937 -2.20 2.31 5.47
C PHE A 937 -3.46 2.66 4.70
N HIS A 938 -3.89 3.91 4.82
CA HIS A 938 -5.15 4.36 4.24
C HIS A 938 -4.82 5.35 3.13
N GLN A 939 -5.24 5.04 1.89
CA GLN A 939 -5.06 5.91 0.72
C GLN A 939 -6.41 6.41 0.22
N VAL A 940 -6.45 7.67 -0.19
CA VAL A 940 -7.57 8.27 -0.92
C VAL A 940 -7.01 8.74 -2.25
N VAL A 941 -7.54 8.22 -3.34
CA VAL A 941 -6.96 8.39 -4.68
C VAL A 941 -8.03 8.89 -5.64
N GLU A 942 -7.68 9.94 -6.36
CA GLU A 942 -8.33 10.39 -7.59
C GLU A 942 -7.17 10.83 -8.50
N SER A 943 -6.81 10.00 -9.48
CA SER A 943 -5.62 10.25 -10.29
C SER A 943 -5.96 11.28 -11.36
N GLY A 944 -5.48 12.51 -11.17
CA GLY A 944 -5.71 13.61 -12.11
C GLY A 944 -4.72 13.62 -13.27
N THR A 945 -4.57 14.80 -13.87
CA THR A 945 -3.59 15.04 -14.93
C THR A 945 -2.16 15.07 -14.38
N ILE A 946 -1.19 14.41 -15.03
CA ILE A 946 0.21 14.44 -14.57
C ILE A 946 0.72 15.88 -14.59
N THR A 947 1.04 16.42 -13.43
CA THR A 947 1.66 17.73 -13.29
C THR A 947 3.06 17.60 -12.73
N GLY A 948 4.02 18.32 -13.32
CA GLY A 948 5.39 18.31 -12.84
C GLY A 948 6.05 19.67 -12.97
N ARG A 949 7.22 19.82 -12.34
CA ARG A 949 7.97 21.08 -12.39
C ARG A 949 9.41 20.87 -12.85
N ILE A 950 9.75 21.53 -13.95
CA ILE A 950 11.12 21.61 -14.45
C ILE A 950 11.71 22.93 -13.96
N ALA A 951 12.49 22.89 -12.88
CA ALA A 951 13.10 24.07 -12.30
C ALA A 951 14.51 23.81 -11.75
N GLY A 952 15.33 24.85 -11.74
CA GLY A 952 16.57 24.91 -10.97
C GLY A 952 16.66 26.20 -10.17
N ALA A 953 17.71 26.34 -9.36
CA ALA A 953 17.92 27.49 -8.48
C ALA A 953 17.92 28.86 -9.20
N ASP A 954 18.18 28.87 -10.50
CA ASP A 954 18.04 30.03 -11.37
C ASP A 954 17.65 29.59 -12.80
N ARG A 955 17.53 30.56 -13.72
CA ARG A 955 17.20 30.32 -15.13
C ARG A 955 18.20 29.43 -15.88
N ILE A 956 19.48 29.48 -15.49
CA ILE A 956 20.54 28.69 -16.13
C ILE A 956 20.42 27.24 -15.67
N ALA A 957 20.25 27.04 -14.36
CA ALA A 957 19.97 25.72 -13.79
C ALA A 957 18.65 25.14 -14.32
N THR A 958 17.62 25.98 -14.54
CA THR A 958 16.35 25.57 -15.14
C THR A 958 16.54 25.09 -16.58
N SER A 959 17.36 25.77 -17.40
CA SER A 959 17.68 25.28 -18.75
C SER A 959 18.43 23.93 -18.75
N ALA A 960 19.26 23.69 -17.73
CA ALA A 960 19.92 22.40 -17.55
C ALA A 960 18.94 21.30 -17.07
N ALA A 961 17.95 21.64 -16.23
CA ALA A 961 16.88 20.71 -15.84
C ALA A 961 16.00 20.34 -17.04
N ALA A 962 15.62 21.32 -17.86
CA ALA A 962 14.89 21.11 -19.11
C ALA A 962 15.65 20.21 -20.10
N SER A 963 16.99 20.34 -20.16
CA SER A 963 17.85 19.44 -20.91
C SER A 963 17.81 18.01 -20.39
N ARG A 964 17.89 17.79 -19.07
CA ARG A 964 17.76 16.44 -18.47
C ARG A 964 16.41 15.79 -18.80
N HIS A 965 15.34 16.58 -18.71
CA HIS A 965 13.98 16.13 -19.04
C HIS A 965 13.86 15.61 -20.48
N ALA A 966 14.37 16.36 -21.45
CA ALA A 966 14.22 16.01 -22.87
C ALA A 966 15.31 15.08 -23.40
N PHE A 967 16.45 14.97 -22.72
CA PHE A 967 17.64 14.23 -23.15
C PHE A 967 18.22 13.39 -22.00
N PRO A 968 17.46 12.42 -21.46
CA PRO A 968 17.95 11.53 -20.41
C PRO A 968 19.18 10.73 -20.87
N ASP A 969 19.15 10.22 -22.11
CA ASP A 969 20.23 9.41 -22.72
C ASP A 969 21.43 10.20 -23.27
N GLY A 970 21.41 11.52 -23.14
CA GLY A 970 22.45 12.42 -23.68
C GLY A 970 22.09 13.05 -25.03
N ALA A 971 22.98 13.91 -25.52
CA ALA A 971 22.84 14.61 -26.80
C ALA A 971 24.23 14.94 -27.40
N GLU A 972 24.43 14.64 -28.68
CA GLU A 972 25.72 14.91 -29.35
C GLU A 972 26.00 16.41 -29.51
N THR A 973 24.93 17.20 -29.70
CA THR A 973 24.98 18.65 -29.95
C THR A 973 24.23 19.40 -28.85
N VAL A 974 24.71 20.59 -28.47
CA VAL A 974 23.98 21.55 -27.63
C VAL A 974 23.83 22.89 -28.33
N VAL A 975 22.71 23.58 -28.14
CA VAL A 975 22.54 24.97 -28.55
C VAL A 975 22.72 25.86 -27.33
N LEU A 976 23.69 26.79 -27.37
CA LEU A 976 24.06 27.63 -26.25
C LEU A 976 23.64 29.08 -26.49
N ALA A 977 22.83 29.63 -25.59
CA ALA A 977 22.33 31.00 -25.66
C ALA A 977 22.62 31.81 -24.38
N ALA A 978 22.62 33.14 -24.50
CA ALA A 978 22.91 34.03 -23.38
C ALA A 978 21.68 34.21 -22.47
N ALA A 979 21.84 33.99 -21.17
CA ALA A 979 20.76 34.04 -20.17
C ALA A 979 20.14 35.45 -19.96
N GLY A 980 20.85 36.49 -20.40
CA GLY A 980 20.47 37.90 -20.23
C GLY A 980 19.75 38.54 -21.42
N THR A 981 19.70 37.89 -22.59
CA THR A 981 19.18 38.48 -23.83
C THR A 981 18.38 37.46 -24.65
N PHE A 982 17.11 37.76 -24.99
CA PHE A 982 16.22 36.80 -25.65
C PHE A 982 16.30 36.79 -27.19
N ALA A 983 16.64 37.93 -27.82
CA ALA A 983 16.41 38.11 -29.25
C ALA A 983 17.22 37.16 -30.13
N ASP A 984 18.48 36.88 -29.76
CA ASP A 984 19.33 35.92 -30.47
C ASP A 984 18.97 34.46 -30.12
N ALA A 985 18.21 34.23 -29.05
CA ALA A 985 17.86 32.90 -28.55
C ALA A 985 16.48 32.39 -29.03
N VAL A 986 15.51 33.29 -29.28
CA VAL A 986 14.15 32.90 -29.68
C VAL A 986 14.14 32.15 -31.02
N ALA A 987 14.94 32.59 -31.99
CA ALA A 987 15.07 31.88 -33.26
C ALA A 987 15.79 30.53 -33.13
N GLY A 988 16.42 30.26 -31.98
CA GLY A 988 17.18 29.05 -31.71
C GLY A 988 16.34 27.80 -31.43
N THR A 989 15.06 27.94 -31.05
CA THR A 989 14.19 26.78 -30.77
C THR A 989 14.05 25.82 -31.96
N PRO A 990 13.66 26.25 -33.17
CA PRO A 990 13.61 25.34 -34.33
C PRO A 990 14.98 24.77 -34.69
N LEU A 991 16.07 25.52 -34.49
CA LEU A 991 17.44 25.04 -34.71
C LEU A 991 17.84 23.94 -33.72
N ALA A 992 17.48 24.09 -32.45
CA ALA A 992 17.70 23.09 -31.42
C ALA A 992 16.93 21.79 -31.74
N ALA A 993 15.65 21.92 -32.13
CA ALA A 993 14.82 20.79 -32.53
C ALA A 993 15.38 20.06 -33.78
N ALA A 994 15.80 20.80 -34.81
CA ALA A 994 16.36 20.23 -36.04
C ALA A 994 17.69 19.46 -35.82
N ASN A 995 18.42 19.77 -34.74
CA ASN A 995 19.68 19.13 -34.38
C ASN A 995 19.56 18.08 -33.27
N ASP A 996 18.34 17.76 -32.82
CA ASP A 996 18.11 16.89 -31.66
C ASP A 996 18.95 17.33 -30.45
N ALA A 997 18.92 18.63 -30.14
CA ALA A 997 19.82 19.27 -29.20
C ALA A 997 19.05 20.09 -28.13
N PRO A 998 19.50 20.12 -26.87
CA PRO A 998 18.94 21.01 -25.86
C PRO A 998 19.37 22.47 -26.09
N LEU A 999 18.51 23.41 -25.69
CA LEU A 999 18.84 24.84 -25.61
C LEU A 999 19.27 25.19 -24.18
N LEU A 1000 20.58 25.29 -23.96
CA LEU A 1000 21.17 25.64 -22.68
C LEU A 1000 21.44 27.15 -22.59
N LEU A 1001 21.22 27.71 -21.40
CA LEU A 1001 21.55 29.11 -21.11
C LEU A 1001 22.92 29.20 -20.45
N THR A 1002 23.59 30.34 -20.62
CA THR A 1002 24.84 30.64 -19.90
C THR A 1002 25.06 32.14 -19.72
N ASP A 1003 25.99 32.51 -18.85
CA ASP A 1003 26.43 33.89 -18.70
C ASP A 1003 27.25 34.35 -19.91
N SER A 1004 27.11 35.61 -20.31
CA SER A 1004 27.80 36.14 -21.50
C SER A 1004 29.33 36.05 -21.42
N GLY A 1005 29.90 36.14 -20.21
CA GLY A 1005 31.36 36.21 -19.98
C GLY A 1005 32.02 34.88 -19.60
N GLN A 1006 31.26 33.87 -19.23
CA GLN A 1006 31.78 32.63 -18.66
C GLN A 1006 30.79 31.48 -18.88
N LEU A 1007 31.30 30.29 -19.23
CA LEU A 1007 30.47 29.08 -19.22
C LEU A 1007 30.07 28.78 -17.77
N SER A 1008 28.79 28.98 -17.48
CA SER A 1008 28.22 28.78 -16.14
C SER A 1008 28.40 27.32 -15.69
N PRO A 1009 28.72 27.05 -14.41
CA PRO A 1009 28.98 25.69 -13.93
C PRO A 1009 27.82 24.70 -14.14
N ALA A 1010 26.57 25.18 -14.10
CA ALA A 1010 25.40 24.33 -14.36
C ALA A 1010 25.38 23.84 -15.81
N SER A 1011 25.57 24.73 -16.78
CA SER A 1011 25.61 24.38 -18.21
C SER A 1011 26.84 23.53 -18.54
N GLU A 1012 27.99 23.80 -17.92
CA GLU A 1012 29.19 22.99 -18.11
C GLU A 1012 28.98 21.54 -17.65
N ARG A 1013 28.43 21.34 -16.45
CA ARG A 1013 28.13 19.99 -15.95
C ARG A 1013 27.12 19.27 -16.84
N GLU A 1014 26.09 19.98 -17.31
CA GLU A 1014 25.08 19.40 -18.18
C GLU A 1014 25.66 19.00 -19.55
N ILE A 1015 26.50 19.84 -20.16
CA ILE A 1015 27.21 19.51 -21.42
C ILE A 1015 28.05 18.25 -21.26
N VAL A 1016 28.73 18.09 -20.12
CA VAL A 1016 29.52 16.89 -19.81
C VAL A 1016 28.61 15.66 -19.62
N ARG A 1017 27.50 15.80 -18.87
CA ARG A 1017 26.52 14.72 -18.67
C ARG A 1017 25.94 14.23 -19.99
N LEU A 1018 25.58 15.15 -20.88
CA LEU A 1018 25.03 14.84 -22.20
C LEU A 1018 26.02 14.07 -23.10
N GLY A 1019 27.31 14.08 -22.78
CA GLY A 1019 28.36 13.56 -23.67
C GLY A 1019 28.50 14.39 -24.95
N ALA A 1020 28.08 15.66 -24.93
CA ALA A 1020 28.06 16.50 -26.11
C ALA A 1020 29.46 16.73 -26.67
N THR A 1021 29.58 16.70 -27.99
CA THR A 1021 30.84 16.93 -28.71
C THR A 1021 30.81 18.21 -29.54
N THR A 1022 29.62 18.75 -29.81
CA THR A 1022 29.40 19.96 -30.60
C THR A 1022 28.54 20.96 -29.82
N ALA A 1023 28.88 22.25 -29.92
CA ALA A 1023 28.08 23.35 -29.36
C ALA A 1023 27.80 24.41 -30.42
N ILE A 1024 26.52 24.70 -30.68
CA ILE A 1024 26.08 25.81 -31.53
C ILE A 1024 25.85 27.04 -30.65
N VAL A 1025 26.72 28.02 -30.74
CA VAL A 1025 26.70 29.24 -29.93
C VAL A 1025 25.91 30.32 -30.65
N LEU A 1026 24.76 30.73 -30.09
CA LEU A 1026 23.89 31.74 -30.67
C LEU A 1026 24.30 33.16 -30.28
N GLY A 1027 24.37 34.03 -31.30
CA GLY A 1027 24.65 35.45 -31.14
C GLY A 1027 26.15 35.79 -31.17
N GLY A 1028 26.42 37.07 -31.40
CA GLY A 1028 27.78 37.59 -31.54
C GLY A 1028 28.58 37.57 -30.24
N THR A 1029 29.83 38.04 -30.29
CA THR A 1029 30.74 38.09 -29.12
C THR A 1029 30.26 38.99 -27.98
N ALA A 1030 29.29 39.88 -28.26
CA ALA A 1030 28.61 40.68 -27.25
C ALA A 1030 27.56 39.89 -26.45
N ALA A 1031 26.98 38.83 -27.02
CA ALA A 1031 26.02 37.94 -26.36
C ALA A 1031 26.74 36.82 -25.61
N ILE A 1032 27.68 36.13 -26.26
CA ILE A 1032 28.53 35.09 -25.68
C ILE A 1032 29.97 35.34 -26.10
N THR A 1033 30.84 35.66 -25.15
CA THR A 1033 32.24 36.00 -25.40
C THR A 1033 33.08 34.79 -25.85
N GLU A 1034 34.24 35.07 -26.45
CA GLU A 1034 35.23 34.03 -26.83
C GLU A 1034 35.78 33.25 -25.63
N THR A 1035 35.66 33.79 -24.41
CA THR A 1035 36.03 33.07 -23.18
C THR A 1035 35.15 31.83 -22.96
N VAL A 1036 33.85 31.91 -23.29
CA VAL A 1036 32.93 30.77 -23.21
C VAL A 1036 33.30 29.73 -24.26
N VAL A 1037 33.52 30.16 -25.51
CA VAL A 1037 33.95 29.29 -26.63
C VAL A 1037 35.25 28.55 -26.28
N SER A 1038 36.24 29.27 -25.77
CA SER A 1038 37.50 28.65 -25.33
C SER A 1038 37.31 27.64 -24.20
N ARG A 1039 36.34 27.85 -23.30
CA ARG A 1039 36.03 26.89 -22.23
C ARG A 1039 35.40 25.61 -22.77
N LEU A 1040 34.49 25.71 -23.74
CA LEU A 1040 33.91 24.56 -24.45
C LEU A 1040 35.00 23.71 -25.11
N GLU A 1041 35.95 24.32 -25.81
CA GLU A 1041 37.08 23.60 -26.42
C GLU A 1041 37.95 22.87 -25.38
N VAL A 1042 38.16 23.48 -24.21
CA VAL A 1042 38.95 22.88 -23.12
C VAL A 1042 38.29 21.62 -22.54
N ILE A 1043 36.95 21.59 -22.48
CA ILE A 1043 36.20 20.41 -22.04
C ILE A 1043 35.93 19.40 -23.17
N GLY A 1044 36.51 19.62 -24.37
CA GLY A 1044 36.45 18.69 -25.49
C GLY A 1044 35.29 18.91 -26.47
N VAL A 1045 34.60 20.05 -26.40
CA VAL A 1045 33.44 20.38 -27.22
C VAL A 1045 33.81 21.34 -28.34
N SER A 1046 33.50 20.99 -29.59
CA SER A 1046 33.74 21.83 -30.76
C SER A 1046 32.63 22.87 -30.89
N ALA A 1047 32.98 24.15 -30.82
CA ALA A 1047 32.00 25.23 -30.87
C ALA A 1047 31.87 25.84 -32.29
N SER A 1048 30.64 25.92 -32.81
CA SER A 1048 30.27 26.66 -34.02
C SER A 1048 29.41 27.86 -33.63
N ARG A 1049 29.71 29.06 -34.13
CA ARG A 1049 28.94 30.27 -33.79
C ARG A 1049 28.02 30.66 -34.93
N VAL A 1050 26.72 30.83 -34.63
CA VAL A 1050 25.71 31.36 -35.55
C VAL A 1050 25.32 32.77 -35.09
N ALA A 1051 25.71 33.79 -35.86
CA ALA A 1051 25.54 35.19 -35.47
C ALA A 1051 25.56 36.13 -36.69
N GLY A 1052 24.77 37.21 -36.62
CA GLY A 1052 24.87 38.38 -37.49
C GLY A 1052 25.33 39.63 -36.75
N ASP A 1053 25.45 40.77 -37.46
CA ASP A 1053 25.80 42.06 -36.83
C ASP A 1053 24.63 42.65 -36.02
N SER A 1054 23.41 42.11 -36.23
CA SER A 1054 22.20 42.45 -35.50
C SER A 1054 21.36 41.21 -35.19
N ARG A 1055 20.36 41.34 -34.29
CA ARG A 1055 19.41 40.26 -33.99
C ARG A 1055 18.60 39.79 -35.21
N TYR A 1056 18.39 40.67 -36.17
CA TYR A 1056 17.69 40.37 -37.42
C TYR A 1056 18.56 39.48 -38.31
N GLU A 1057 19.83 39.85 -38.46
CA GLU A 1057 20.82 39.07 -39.20
C GLU A 1057 21.15 37.74 -38.50
N THR A 1058 21.17 37.68 -37.17
CA THR A 1058 21.29 36.41 -36.43
C THR A 1058 20.11 35.48 -36.72
N ALA A 1059 18.88 36.00 -36.75
CA ALA A 1059 17.69 35.20 -37.11
C ALA A 1059 17.76 34.68 -38.56
N LEU A 1060 18.27 35.50 -39.49
CA LEU A 1060 18.53 35.08 -40.87
C LEU A 1060 19.64 34.01 -40.97
N ALA A 1061 20.71 34.14 -40.19
CA ALA A 1061 21.79 33.14 -40.14
C ALA A 1061 21.29 31.80 -39.57
N ILE A 1062 20.38 31.84 -38.60
CA ILE A 1062 19.72 30.62 -38.09
C ILE A 1062 18.80 30.00 -39.16
N ALA A 1063 18.07 30.80 -39.93
CA ALA A 1063 17.25 30.30 -41.04
C ALA A 1063 18.11 29.64 -42.14
N GLU A 1064 19.30 30.18 -42.42
CA GLU A 1064 20.27 29.59 -43.34
C GLU A 1064 20.82 28.25 -42.82
N GLU A 1065 21.15 28.17 -41.52
CA GLU A 1065 21.59 26.92 -40.87
C GLU A 1065 20.50 25.85 -40.88
N LEU A 1066 19.23 26.25 -40.76
CA LEU A 1066 18.05 25.38 -40.88
C LEU A 1066 17.74 24.97 -42.34
N GLU A 1067 18.42 25.56 -43.33
CA GLU A 1067 18.12 25.41 -44.76
C GLU A 1067 16.67 25.82 -45.15
N VAL A 1068 16.02 26.70 -44.35
CA VAL A 1068 14.65 27.17 -44.58
C VAL A 1068 14.66 28.51 -45.34
N THR A 1069 14.03 28.53 -46.51
CA THR A 1069 14.07 29.69 -47.42
C THR A 1069 12.71 30.27 -47.80
N ASP A 1070 11.61 29.57 -47.52
CA ASP A 1070 10.28 29.94 -48.02
C ASP A 1070 9.15 29.83 -46.98
N ARG A 1071 9.45 29.47 -45.72
CA ARG A 1071 8.45 29.36 -44.65
C ARG A 1071 8.94 30.01 -43.36
N PHE A 1072 8.25 31.05 -42.92
CA PHE A 1072 8.70 31.85 -41.80
C PHE A 1072 7.59 32.15 -40.78
N VAL A 1073 7.98 32.26 -39.52
CA VAL A 1073 7.19 32.95 -38.50
C VAL A 1073 7.84 34.30 -38.23
N LEU A 1074 7.10 35.39 -38.44
CA LEU A 1074 7.60 36.75 -38.23
C LEU A 1074 7.15 37.26 -36.86
N ALA A 1075 8.11 37.50 -35.98
CA ALA A 1075 7.87 37.94 -34.60
C ALA A 1075 8.55 39.27 -34.26
N ASN A 1076 8.08 39.93 -33.20
CA ASN A 1076 8.64 41.22 -32.80
C ASN A 1076 9.95 41.07 -32.00
N ALA A 1077 10.99 41.81 -32.39
CA ALA A 1077 12.31 41.80 -31.77
C ALA A 1077 12.40 42.41 -30.36
N GLY A 1078 11.40 43.19 -29.94
CA GLY A 1078 11.31 43.88 -28.65
C GLY A 1078 10.23 43.34 -27.71
N SER A 1079 9.35 42.45 -28.18
CA SER A 1079 8.26 41.83 -27.42
C SER A 1079 8.42 40.31 -27.43
N PHE A 1080 8.89 39.75 -26.32
CA PHE A 1080 9.29 38.35 -26.24
C PHE A 1080 8.11 37.36 -26.22
N ALA A 1081 6.96 37.71 -25.64
CA ALA A 1081 5.91 36.73 -25.35
C ALA A 1081 5.33 36.08 -26.62
N ASP A 1082 5.00 36.88 -27.64
CA ASP A 1082 4.50 36.38 -28.92
C ASP A 1082 5.59 35.60 -29.70
N ALA A 1083 6.86 35.97 -29.49
CA ALA A 1083 7.99 35.36 -30.17
C ALA A 1083 8.40 34.01 -29.55
N LEU A 1084 8.22 33.82 -28.25
CA LEU A 1084 8.52 32.56 -27.55
C LEU A 1084 7.52 31.46 -27.91
N ALA A 1085 6.22 31.78 -27.94
CA ALA A 1085 5.18 30.84 -28.33
C ALA A 1085 5.30 30.40 -29.81
N ALA A 1086 6.03 31.16 -30.64
CA ALA A 1086 6.28 30.81 -32.04
C ALA A 1086 7.31 29.68 -32.20
N GLY A 1087 8.17 29.43 -31.21
CA GLY A 1087 9.23 28.41 -31.25
C GLY A 1087 8.72 27.01 -31.61
N PRO A 1088 7.90 26.38 -30.75
CA PRO A 1088 7.36 25.05 -30.99
C PRO A 1088 6.52 24.94 -32.27
N PHE A 1089 5.70 25.96 -32.58
CA PHE A 1089 4.96 25.99 -33.85
C PHE A 1089 5.90 26.01 -35.06
N ALA A 1090 6.96 26.82 -35.02
CA ALA A 1090 7.94 26.89 -36.10
C ALA A 1090 8.68 25.55 -36.25
N ALA A 1091 9.00 24.86 -35.16
CA ALA A 1091 9.60 23.53 -35.22
C ALA A 1091 8.63 22.46 -35.78
N ALA A 1092 7.36 22.46 -35.36
CA ALA A 1092 6.36 21.48 -35.79
C ALA A 1092 5.98 21.60 -37.28
N ASP A 1093 6.05 22.80 -37.87
CA ASP A 1093 5.68 23.06 -39.28
C ASP A 1093 6.89 23.38 -40.19
N ASP A 1094 8.10 22.99 -39.78
CA ASP A 1094 9.37 23.20 -40.51
C ASP A 1094 9.60 24.66 -40.96
N ARG A 1095 9.42 25.62 -40.05
CA ARG A 1095 9.60 27.07 -40.30
C ARG A 1095 10.80 27.65 -39.55
N ALA A 1096 11.40 28.70 -40.11
CA ALA A 1096 12.36 29.53 -39.39
C ALA A 1096 11.67 30.76 -38.77
N ILE A 1097 12.23 31.29 -37.67
CA ILE A 1097 11.71 32.49 -37.03
C ILE A 1097 12.54 33.69 -37.47
N LEU A 1098 11.88 34.68 -38.07
CA LEU A 1098 12.48 35.98 -38.41
C LEU A 1098 11.93 37.07 -37.50
N LEU A 1099 12.73 38.12 -37.30
CA LEU A 1099 12.41 39.20 -36.37
C LEU A 1099 12.14 40.53 -37.07
N THR A 1100 11.25 41.35 -36.51
CA THR A 1100 10.95 42.71 -36.98
C THR A 1100 10.76 43.68 -35.82
N ASP A 1101 10.89 44.99 -36.04
CA ASP A 1101 10.36 45.99 -35.11
C ASP A 1101 8.85 46.15 -35.31
N THR A 1102 8.16 46.78 -34.33
CA THR A 1102 6.68 46.96 -34.38
C THR A 1102 6.21 47.69 -35.62
N ASP A 1103 6.92 48.75 -35.99
CA ASP A 1103 6.54 49.68 -37.07
C ASP A 1103 7.56 49.71 -38.21
N ALA A 1104 8.59 48.86 -38.18
CA ALA A 1104 9.64 48.84 -39.19
C ALA A 1104 10.11 47.41 -39.47
N LEU A 1105 9.94 46.98 -40.73
CA LEU A 1105 10.52 45.75 -41.26
C LEU A 1105 11.95 46.04 -41.75
N PRO A 1106 12.99 45.37 -41.24
CA PRO A 1106 14.36 45.48 -41.76
C PRO A 1106 14.43 45.04 -43.24
N ASP A 1107 15.28 45.72 -44.04
CA ASP A 1107 15.37 45.48 -45.49
C ASP A 1107 15.85 44.05 -45.80
N ASP A 1108 16.80 43.53 -45.03
CA ASP A 1108 17.33 42.17 -45.11
C ASP A 1108 16.27 41.10 -44.79
N VAL A 1109 15.40 41.36 -43.81
CA VAL A 1109 14.27 40.50 -43.49
C VAL A 1109 13.20 40.59 -44.59
N ALA A 1110 12.92 41.78 -45.13
CA ALA A 1110 11.97 41.95 -46.22
C ALA A 1110 12.37 41.17 -47.49
N ASP A 1111 13.68 41.17 -47.81
CA ASP A 1111 14.22 40.41 -48.93
C ASP A 1111 14.06 38.89 -48.74
N ALA A 1112 14.25 38.39 -47.51
CA ALA A 1112 14.05 36.97 -47.18
C ALA A 1112 12.59 36.51 -47.27
N LEU A 1113 11.63 37.43 -47.10
CA LEU A 1113 10.19 37.13 -47.14
C LEU A 1113 9.59 37.15 -48.57
N ASP A 1114 10.36 37.45 -49.62
CA ASP A 1114 9.85 37.51 -51.01
C ASP A 1114 9.27 36.16 -51.47
N GLY A 1115 7.96 36.13 -51.73
CA GLY A 1115 7.23 34.93 -52.16
C GLY A 1115 7.08 33.83 -51.10
N ALA A 1116 7.50 34.06 -49.86
CA ALA A 1116 7.45 33.09 -48.76
C ALA A 1116 6.03 32.91 -48.17
N ASP A 1117 5.83 31.83 -47.42
CA ASP A 1117 4.65 31.63 -46.56
C ASP A 1117 4.96 32.09 -45.13
N VAL A 1118 4.24 33.10 -44.67
CA VAL A 1118 4.57 33.87 -43.47
C VAL A 1118 3.41 33.88 -42.48
N VAL A 1119 3.68 33.41 -41.26
CA VAL A 1119 2.77 33.57 -40.12
C VAL A 1119 3.27 34.71 -39.25
N ILE A 1120 2.50 35.79 -39.13
CA ILE A 1120 2.82 36.88 -38.20
C ILE A 1120 2.38 36.47 -36.79
N ALA A 1121 3.31 36.44 -35.84
CA ALA A 1121 3.05 36.22 -34.43
C ALA A 1121 2.74 37.54 -33.72
N GLY A 1122 1.54 37.66 -33.15
CA GLY A 1122 1.08 38.82 -32.39
C GLY A 1122 0.12 39.72 -33.16
N GLY A 1123 -0.68 40.49 -32.42
CA GLY A 1123 -1.62 41.47 -32.96
C GLY A 1123 -0.94 42.72 -33.52
N SER A 1124 -1.73 43.70 -33.98
CA SER A 1124 -1.21 44.93 -34.59
C SER A 1124 -0.39 45.83 -33.63
N ALA A 1125 -0.44 45.57 -32.32
CA ALA A 1125 0.40 46.25 -31.34
C ALA A 1125 1.83 45.66 -31.27
N ALA A 1126 2.00 44.39 -31.64
CA ALA A 1126 3.29 43.71 -31.71
C ALA A 1126 3.90 43.85 -33.11
N VAL A 1127 3.12 43.56 -34.15
CA VAL A 1127 3.53 43.73 -35.55
C VAL A 1127 2.44 44.52 -36.27
N SER A 1128 2.72 45.80 -36.52
CA SER A 1128 1.74 46.76 -37.04
C SER A 1128 1.12 46.33 -38.36
N ALA A 1129 -0.07 46.87 -38.64
CA ALA A 1129 -0.71 46.69 -39.95
C ALA A 1129 0.19 47.20 -41.09
N THR A 1130 1.05 48.19 -40.83
CA THR A 1130 2.03 48.69 -41.80
C THR A 1130 3.05 47.60 -42.14
N VAL A 1131 3.65 46.96 -41.14
CA VAL A 1131 4.62 45.88 -41.37
C VAL A 1131 3.95 44.69 -42.05
N ALA A 1132 2.74 44.30 -41.64
CA ALA A 1132 2.02 43.21 -42.32
C ALA A 1132 1.70 43.52 -43.79
N GLN A 1133 1.40 44.77 -44.11
CA GLN A 1133 1.25 45.21 -45.49
C GLN A 1133 2.58 45.16 -46.25
N GLN A 1134 3.70 45.54 -45.62
CA GLN A 1134 5.03 45.42 -46.23
C GLN A 1134 5.38 43.97 -46.57
N VAL A 1135 5.07 43.02 -45.68
CA VAL A 1135 5.24 41.57 -45.93
C VAL A 1135 4.32 41.09 -47.06
N THR A 1136 3.08 41.59 -47.13
CA THR A 1136 2.18 41.23 -48.25
C THR A 1136 2.68 41.81 -49.57
N ASP A 1137 3.22 43.04 -49.54
CA ASP A 1137 3.73 43.75 -50.71
C ASP A 1137 5.04 43.12 -51.27
N SER A 1138 5.77 42.35 -50.45
CA SER A 1138 6.90 41.52 -50.92
C SER A 1138 6.45 40.27 -51.68
N GLY A 1139 5.14 40.02 -51.82
CA GLY A 1139 4.62 38.84 -52.52
C GLY A 1139 4.46 37.60 -51.64
N ALA A 1140 4.69 37.71 -50.34
CA ALA A 1140 4.45 36.64 -49.38
C ALA A 1140 2.96 36.28 -49.23
N THR A 1141 2.68 35.02 -48.92
CA THR A 1141 1.38 34.61 -48.38
C THR A 1141 1.39 34.88 -46.88
N VAL A 1142 0.43 35.66 -46.37
CA VAL A 1142 0.44 36.11 -44.97
C VAL A 1142 -0.77 35.59 -44.21
N ALA A 1143 -0.51 34.84 -43.15
CA ALA A 1143 -1.45 34.53 -42.08
C ALA A 1143 -1.05 35.26 -40.80
N ARG A 1144 -1.98 35.46 -39.87
CA ARG A 1144 -1.70 36.04 -38.55
C ARG A 1144 -2.18 35.10 -37.44
N ALA A 1145 -1.36 34.95 -36.41
CA ALA A 1145 -1.72 34.39 -35.11
C ALA A 1145 -1.81 35.56 -34.13
N ASP A 1146 -3.02 35.94 -33.72
CA ASP A 1146 -3.21 37.05 -32.80
C ASP A 1146 -4.38 36.84 -31.85
N GLY A 1147 -4.24 37.43 -30.66
CA GLY A 1147 -5.31 37.56 -29.68
C GLY A 1147 -5.31 38.93 -29.01
N ALA A 1148 -6.34 39.18 -28.20
CA ALA A 1148 -6.45 40.44 -27.44
C ALA A 1148 -5.34 40.62 -26.39
N THR A 1149 -4.72 39.52 -25.97
CA THR A 1149 -3.63 39.45 -25.00
C THR A 1149 -2.51 38.57 -25.55
N ARG A 1150 -1.30 38.67 -24.96
CA ARG A 1150 -0.17 37.78 -25.29
C ARG A 1150 -0.51 36.30 -25.08
N TYR A 1151 -1.36 36.00 -24.09
CA TYR A 1151 -1.81 34.65 -23.79
C TYR A 1151 -2.75 34.11 -24.88
N ALA A 1152 -3.65 34.95 -25.39
CA ALA A 1152 -4.53 34.58 -26.50
C ALA A 1152 -3.75 34.42 -27.83
N THR A 1153 -2.71 35.24 -28.08
CA THR A 1153 -1.79 35.01 -29.20
C THR A 1153 -1.06 33.68 -29.05
N ALA A 1154 -0.53 33.38 -27.86
CA ALA A 1154 0.17 32.13 -27.59
C ALA A 1154 -0.74 30.92 -27.84
N ALA A 1155 -1.97 30.91 -27.31
CA ALA A 1155 -2.94 29.85 -27.58
C ALA A 1155 -3.26 29.69 -29.08
N ALA A 1156 -3.31 30.78 -29.85
CA ALA A 1156 -3.50 30.71 -31.30
C ALA A 1156 -2.28 30.14 -32.06
N LEU A 1157 -1.07 30.28 -31.52
CA LEU A 1157 0.14 29.63 -32.04
C LEU A 1157 0.17 28.15 -31.64
N THR A 1158 -0.22 27.84 -30.40
CA THR A 1158 -0.37 26.47 -29.90
C THR A 1158 -1.36 25.66 -30.73
N ALA A 1159 -2.54 26.20 -31.03
CA ALA A 1159 -3.52 25.56 -31.89
C ALA A 1159 -2.95 25.22 -33.28
N ARG A 1160 -2.11 26.11 -33.83
CA ARG A 1160 -1.41 25.83 -35.11
C ARG A 1160 -0.32 24.78 -34.97
N ALA A 1161 0.38 24.72 -33.84
CA ALA A 1161 1.33 23.64 -33.58
C ALA A 1161 0.61 22.29 -33.54
N VAL A 1162 -0.58 22.22 -32.92
CA VAL A 1162 -1.41 21.01 -32.91
C VAL A 1162 -1.89 20.65 -34.32
N GLU A 1163 -2.35 21.62 -35.11
CA GLU A 1163 -2.69 21.40 -36.54
C GLU A 1163 -1.49 20.88 -37.37
N ALA A 1164 -0.27 21.25 -36.98
CA ALA A 1164 0.97 20.79 -37.60
C ALA A 1164 1.49 19.44 -37.06
N GLY A 1165 0.83 18.86 -36.06
CA GLY A 1165 1.15 17.53 -35.53
C GLY A 1165 1.74 17.49 -34.11
N ALA A 1166 1.82 18.63 -33.41
CA ALA A 1166 2.10 18.62 -31.98
C ALA A 1166 0.92 18.01 -31.18
N SER A 1167 1.20 17.39 -30.05
CA SER A 1167 0.19 16.83 -29.15
C SER A 1167 -0.15 17.81 -28.04
N ALA A 1168 -1.44 18.10 -27.86
CA ALA A 1168 -1.93 18.84 -26.70
C ALA A 1168 -1.85 18.02 -25.40
N ALA A 1169 -1.73 16.69 -25.50
CA ALA A 1169 -1.61 15.79 -24.36
C ALA A 1169 -0.40 16.11 -23.46
N THR A 1170 0.67 16.71 -24.00
CA THR A 1170 1.80 17.18 -23.19
C THR A 1170 1.97 18.69 -23.35
N ALA A 1171 1.70 19.44 -22.28
CA ALA A 1171 1.80 20.88 -22.23
C ALA A 1171 2.94 21.36 -21.32
N TYR A 1172 3.77 22.27 -21.83
CA TYR A 1172 4.81 22.96 -21.06
C TYR A 1172 4.33 24.37 -20.70
N VAL A 1173 4.04 24.58 -19.42
CA VAL A 1173 3.50 25.83 -18.89
C VAL A 1173 4.65 26.75 -18.48
N VAL A 1174 4.65 27.95 -19.04
CA VAL A 1174 5.62 29.01 -18.72
C VAL A 1174 4.93 30.31 -18.37
N THR A 1175 5.60 31.17 -17.60
CA THR A 1175 5.08 32.52 -17.34
C THR A 1175 5.12 33.37 -18.60
N GLY A 1176 4.05 34.12 -18.87
CA GLY A 1176 4.05 35.15 -19.92
C GLY A 1176 4.74 36.45 -19.52
N GLU A 1177 5.26 36.56 -18.29
CA GLU A 1177 5.88 37.78 -17.73
C GLU A 1177 7.40 37.81 -17.81
N ALA A 1178 8.05 36.66 -18.01
CA ALA A 1178 9.49 36.52 -18.18
C ALA A 1178 9.82 35.56 -19.35
N PHE A 1179 11.02 35.69 -19.91
CA PHE A 1179 11.44 34.95 -21.11
C PHE A 1179 12.42 33.77 -20.91
N PRO A 1180 13.32 33.75 -19.89
CA PRO A 1180 14.42 32.78 -19.89
C PRO A 1180 13.98 31.31 -19.90
N ASP A 1181 13.04 30.95 -19.03
CA ASP A 1181 12.61 29.55 -18.87
C ASP A 1181 11.83 29.06 -20.10
N ALA A 1182 11.10 29.98 -20.75
CA ALA A 1182 10.37 29.72 -21.99
C ALA A 1182 11.26 29.42 -23.20
N LEU A 1183 12.52 29.88 -23.22
CA LEU A 1183 13.45 29.55 -24.30
C LEU A 1183 13.83 28.07 -24.29
N SER A 1184 14.21 27.54 -23.12
CA SER A 1184 14.49 26.13 -22.94
C SER A 1184 13.23 25.28 -23.05
N ALA A 1185 12.10 25.73 -22.47
CA ALA A 1185 10.82 25.02 -22.57
C ALA A 1185 10.33 24.87 -24.02
N GLY A 1186 10.53 25.88 -24.86
CA GLY A 1186 10.16 25.81 -26.27
C GLY A 1186 10.94 24.72 -27.03
N ALA A 1187 12.24 24.56 -26.74
CA ALA A 1187 13.05 23.49 -27.32
C ALA A 1187 12.62 22.11 -26.82
N VAL A 1188 12.28 21.99 -25.53
CA VAL A 1188 11.73 20.76 -24.95
C VAL A 1188 10.40 20.39 -25.60
N ALA A 1189 9.44 21.31 -25.66
CA ALA A 1189 8.13 21.08 -26.29
C ALA A 1189 8.28 20.63 -27.75
N ALA A 1190 9.16 21.27 -28.51
CA ALA A 1190 9.45 20.87 -29.89
C ALA A 1190 10.04 19.45 -29.99
N ARG A 1191 10.94 19.08 -29.07
CA ARG A 1191 11.60 17.77 -29.04
C ARG A 1191 10.67 16.63 -28.62
N THR A 1192 9.80 16.88 -27.64
CA THR A 1192 8.86 15.88 -27.12
C THR A 1192 7.56 15.82 -27.92
N GLY A 1193 7.39 16.72 -28.90
CA GLY A 1193 6.17 16.85 -29.70
C GLY A 1193 5.01 17.47 -28.91
N GLY A 1194 5.27 18.05 -27.75
CA GLY A 1194 4.27 18.73 -26.92
C GLY A 1194 4.01 20.18 -27.33
N VAL A 1195 3.17 20.86 -26.56
CA VAL A 1195 2.81 22.27 -26.76
C VAL A 1195 3.40 23.16 -25.68
N LEU A 1196 3.67 24.44 -26.01
CA LEU A 1196 4.04 25.45 -25.03
C LEU A 1196 2.84 26.34 -24.73
N VAL A 1197 2.54 26.52 -23.45
CA VAL A 1197 1.38 27.27 -22.96
C VAL A 1197 1.86 28.40 -22.05
N LEU A 1198 1.33 29.61 -22.27
CA LEU A 1198 1.68 30.77 -21.45
C LEU A 1198 0.54 31.10 -20.48
N LEU A 1199 0.87 31.18 -19.18
CA LEU A 1199 -0.05 31.61 -18.12
C LEU A 1199 0.42 32.91 -17.45
N GLN A 1200 -0.51 33.55 -16.77
CA GLN A 1200 -0.21 34.67 -15.86
C GLN A 1200 0.00 34.11 -14.44
N PRO A 1201 1.04 34.54 -13.69
CA PRO A 1201 1.41 33.94 -12.40
C PRO A 1201 0.30 33.92 -11.34
N ASP A 1202 -0.69 34.80 -11.43
CA ASP A 1202 -1.73 35.01 -10.41
C ASP A 1202 -3.16 34.70 -10.88
N SER A 1203 -3.37 34.20 -12.12
CA SER A 1203 -4.73 33.93 -12.62
C SER A 1203 -4.78 33.04 -13.88
N LEU A 1204 -5.56 31.96 -13.80
CA LEU A 1204 -5.98 31.15 -14.96
C LEU A 1204 -7.01 31.88 -15.85
N ASP A 1205 -7.87 32.72 -15.26
CA ASP A 1205 -8.97 33.41 -15.96
C ASP A 1205 -8.50 34.44 -17.00
N ASN A 1206 -7.26 34.93 -16.89
CA ASN A 1206 -6.68 35.87 -17.86
C ASN A 1206 -6.20 35.18 -19.15
N ALA A 1207 -6.20 33.84 -19.18
CA ALA A 1207 -5.83 33.02 -20.32
C ALA A 1207 -6.82 31.86 -20.53
N PRO A 1208 -8.13 32.13 -20.76
CA PRO A 1208 -9.16 31.09 -20.77
C PRO A 1208 -8.90 30.01 -21.82
N ALA A 1209 -8.43 30.36 -23.02
CA ALA A 1209 -8.09 29.35 -24.04
C ALA A 1209 -6.88 28.47 -23.65
N ALA A 1210 -5.96 28.98 -22.83
CA ALA A 1210 -4.85 28.20 -22.31
C ALA A 1210 -5.34 27.28 -21.18
N ARG A 1211 -6.19 27.79 -20.28
CA ARG A 1211 -6.84 26.99 -19.23
C ARG A 1211 -7.67 25.87 -19.84
N ASP A 1212 -8.55 26.18 -20.78
CA ASP A 1212 -9.44 25.20 -21.42
C ASP A 1212 -8.62 24.12 -22.13
N LEU A 1213 -7.52 24.46 -22.83
CA LEU A 1213 -6.60 23.47 -23.40
C LEU A 1213 -5.93 22.59 -22.32
N LEU A 1214 -5.49 23.18 -21.22
CA LEU A 1214 -4.85 22.43 -20.13
C LEU A 1214 -5.84 21.52 -19.40
N VAL A 1215 -7.12 21.88 -19.34
CA VAL A 1215 -8.16 21.13 -18.63
C VAL A 1215 -8.79 20.05 -19.51
N ASP A 1216 -9.05 20.37 -20.77
CA ASP A 1216 -9.83 19.50 -21.64
C ASP A 1216 -8.94 18.55 -22.49
N ASP A 1217 -7.68 18.92 -22.75
CA ASP A 1217 -6.82 18.23 -23.74
C ASP A 1217 -5.47 17.73 -23.20
N ALA A 1218 -4.99 18.19 -22.04
CA ALA A 1218 -3.67 17.83 -21.53
C ALA A 1218 -3.72 16.63 -20.58
N GLU A 1219 -2.86 15.63 -20.81
CA GLU A 1219 -2.62 14.49 -19.92
C GLU A 1219 -1.38 14.71 -19.03
N ARG A 1220 -0.46 15.58 -19.49
CA ARG A 1220 0.79 15.93 -18.82
C ARG A 1220 1.06 17.43 -18.89
N ILE A 1221 1.29 18.08 -17.77
CA ILE A 1221 1.48 19.52 -17.61
C ILE A 1221 2.78 19.81 -16.86
N TRP A 1222 3.76 20.34 -17.56
CA TRP A 1222 5.08 20.66 -17.02
C TRP A 1222 5.24 22.15 -16.79
N PHE A 1223 5.22 22.59 -15.53
CA PHE A 1223 5.57 23.95 -15.15
C PHE A 1223 7.07 24.16 -15.29
N VAL A 1224 7.51 24.99 -16.24
CA VAL A 1224 8.94 25.27 -16.46
C VAL A 1224 9.32 26.61 -15.84
N GLY A 1225 10.13 26.55 -14.78
CA GLY A 1225 10.52 27.69 -13.95
C GLY A 1225 10.17 27.52 -12.47
N GLY A 1226 10.83 28.30 -11.60
CA GLY A 1226 10.63 28.23 -10.14
C GLY A 1226 9.25 28.72 -9.68
N THR A 1227 9.01 28.66 -8.36
CA THR A 1227 7.73 29.07 -7.73
C THR A 1227 7.47 30.59 -7.77
N THR A 1228 8.49 31.42 -8.00
CA THR A 1228 8.29 32.86 -8.17
C THR A 1228 7.58 33.22 -9.49
N PRO A 1229 8.04 32.78 -10.68
CA PRO A 1229 7.33 33.04 -11.94
C PRO A 1229 6.04 32.21 -12.12
N LEU A 1230 5.95 31.04 -11.49
CA LEU A 1230 4.79 30.14 -11.55
C LEU A 1230 4.49 29.59 -10.14
N PRO A 1231 3.72 30.33 -9.33
CA PRO A 1231 3.41 29.97 -7.94
C PRO A 1231 2.74 28.61 -7.79
N SER A 1232 3.03 27.91 -6.69
CA SER A 1232 2.39 26.61 -6.36
C SER A 1232 0.86 26.74 -6.29
N ALA A 1233 0.33 27.87 -5.82
CA ALA A 1233 -1.10 28.14 -5.80
C ALA A 1233 -1.74 28.15 -7.21
N LEU A 1234 -0.99 28.54 -8.26
CA LEU A 1234 -1.48 28.47 -9.64
C LEU A 1234 -1.54 27.02 -10.15
N ARG A 1235 -0.56 26.20 -9.76
CA ARG A 1235 -0.51 24.76 -10.04
C ARG A 1235 -1.67 24.04 -9.36
N GLN A 1236 -1.85 24.25 -8.06
CA GLN A 1236 -2.98 23.71 -7.28
C GLN A 1236 -4.35 24.15 -7.82
N ALA A 1237 -4.47 25.39 -8.29
CA ALA A 1237 -5.71 25.86 -8.92
C ALA A 1237 -5.97 25.20 -10.28
N LEU A 1238 -4.94 24.70 -10.96
CA LEU A 1238 -5.09 23.93 -12.20
C LEU A 1238 -5.40 22.46 -11.88
N GLU A 1239 -4.65 21.84 -10.97
CA GLU A 1239 -4.88 20.47 -10.47
C GLU A 1239 -6.27 20.26 -9.86
N SER A 1240 -6.90 21.30 -9.33
CA SER A 1240 -8.29 21.19 -8.86
C SER A 1240 -9.33 21.27 -9.98
N LEU A 1241 -8.91 21.49 -11.23
CA LEU A 1241 -9.76 21.51 -12.42
C LEU A 1241 -9.47 20.33 -13.38
N THR A 1242 -8.40 19.58 -13.16
CA THR A 1242 -7.81 18.58 -14.07
C THR A 1242 -7.47 17.31 -13.32
#